data_AF-A0A544C1K0-F1
#
_entry.id   AF-A0A544C1K0-F1
#
_cell.length_a   1.000
_cell.length_b   1.000
_cell.length_c   1.000
_cell.angle_alpha   90.00
_cell.angle_beta   90.00
_cell.angle_gamma   90.00
#
_symmetry.space_group_name_H-M   'P 1'
#
loop_
_entity.id
_entity.type
_entity.pdbx_description
1 polymer ?
#
loop_
_entity_poly.entity_id
_entity_poly.type
_entity_poly.pdbx_seq_one_letter_code
_entity_poly.pdbx_strand_id
1 'polypeptide(L)'
;MKLNPRQDEAVKYVSGPCLVLAGAGSGKTRVITNKIAYLVQQCGYKARNIAAVTFTNKAAREMKERVAQTLGKGESRGLMVSTFHTLGLNIIRREFKALGLKAGFSLFDDQDQLALLKELTEKQLDGDKDLLRLLLSTISNWKNDMLTPPQAKAMAKGEQQQLFAHCFELYQKQMQSYNALDFDDLILLPVLLLRSNEEVRQRWQNRIRYLLVDEYQDTNTSQYELVKLLVGERGRLTVVGDDDQSIYSWRGAKPQNLVLLGEDFPSLKLIKLEQNYRSTSRILRAANILIANNPHVYQKALFSELAEGEKLKVILANNEDHEAERVTAEIIAHKFLNRTEYRDYAILYRGNHQSRLIEKSLTQNRVPYKLSGGTSFFARAEIKDIMAYLRVLVNPDDDNAFLRIVNTPKREIGPATLEKLGSYANMRGKSLFTASFELGLEQHLSGRGLDNLRCFTEWLVAIADNAERGNTVEAVRALVRDIRYEDWLYETSASPKAAEMRMKNVSDLYSWIVADLEGDNPDQQEKTLKEVVQRLTLRDMMERGEENDDSDAVQLMTLHASKGLEFPYVYLIGAEEGILPHQTSIDEENVEEERRLMYVGITRAQRELTFMVCKERRQFGELIKPTQSRFLDELPQEDLEWEMKKKPVTQEERMAKGQAHIANLRAMFKK
;
A
#
# COMPACT_ATOMS: atom_id res chain seq x y z
N MET A 1 10.84 26.84 11.19
CA MET A 1 10.91 26.46 12.63
C MET A 1 12.31 25.97 12.96
N LYS A 2 12.81 26.20 14.18
CA LYS A 2 14.08 25.66 14.69
C LYS A 2 13.91 24.17 15.01
N LEU A 3 14.95 23.35 14.86
CA LEU A 3 14.94 21.96 15.36
C LEU A 3 15.06 22.00 16.89
N ASN A 4 14.39 21.09 17.59
CA ASN A 4 14.64 20.93 19.02
C ASN A 4 16.02 20.26 19.26
N PRO A 5 16.58 20.29 20.48
CA PRO A 5 17.92 19.76 20.74
C PRO A 5 18.11 18.29 20.34
N ARG A 6 17.09 17.44 20.52
CA ARG A 6 17.16 16.01 20.16
C ARG A 6 17.08 15.78 18.65
N GLN A 7 16.25 16.55 17.94
CA GLN A 7 16.20 16.55 16.49
C GLN A 7 17.53 17.03 15.89
N ASP A 8 18.13 18.08 16.47
CA ASP A 8 19.45 18.58 16.06
C ASP A 8 20.56 17.56 16.33
N GLU A 9 20.54 16.86 17.48
CA GLU A 9 21.42 15.72 17.78
C GLU A 9 21.30 14.63 16.69
N ALA A 10 20.07 14.25 16.34
CA ALA A 10 19.81 13.24 15.32
C ALA A 10 20.29 13.64 13.91
N VAL A 11 20.17 14.92 13.56
CA VAL A 11 20.67 15.47 12.29
C VAL A 11 22.20 15.48 12.24
N LYS A 12 22.85 15.91 13.32
CA LYS A 12 24.31 16.09 13.38
C LYS A 12 25.09 14.80 13.59
N TYR A 13 24.49 13.77 14.18
CA TYR A 13 25.17 12.49 14.38
C TYR A 13 25.30 11.72 13.06
N VAL A 14 26.49 11.77 12.45
CA VAL A 14 26.76 11.14 11.13
C VAL A 14 27.92 10.14 11.15
N SER A 15 28.55 9.94 12.30
CA SER A 15 29.81 9.19 12.46
C SER A 15 29.66 7.67 12.62
N GLY A 16 28.43 7.15 12.65
CA GLY A 16 28.17 5.73 12.87
C GLY A 16 26.68 5.39 12.75
N PRO A 17 26.29 4.16 13.14
CA PRO A 17 24.92 3.71 13.05
C PRO A 17 24.07 4.45 14.08
N CYS A 18 22.89 4.90 13.64
CA CYS A 18 21.98 5.71 14.43
C CYS A 18 20.57 5.14 14.35
N LEU A 19 19.94 4.93 15.50
CA LEU A 19 18.50 4.66 15.60
C LEU A 19 17.83 5.88 16.21
N VAL A 20 16.99 6.54 15.43
CA VAL A 20 16.13 7.63 15.89
C VAL A 20 14.77 7.04 16.22
N LEU A 21 14.53 6.79 17.50
CA LEU A 21 13.26 6.29 18.01
C LEU A 21 12.30 7.47 18.13
N ALA A 22 11.40 7.61 17.17
CA ALA A 22 10.66 8.84 16.96
C ALA A 22 9.15 8.60 17.04
N GLY A 23 8.55 9.10 18.12
CA GLY A 23 7.12 8.96 18.38
C GLY A 23 6.23 9.52 17.27
N ALA A 24 4.94 9.20 17.32
CA ALA A 24 3.93 9.87 16.49
C ALA A 24 4.04 11.40 16.63
N GLY A 25 3.99 12.13 15.50
CA GLY A 25 4.05 13.60 15.48
C GLY A 25 5.35 14.24 15.96
N SER A 26 6.44 13.48 16.14
CA SER A 26 7.74 13.99 16.63
C SER A 26 8.64 14.65 15.57
N GLY A 27 8.19 14.67 14.31
CA GLY A 27 8.94 15.26 13.20
C GLY A 27 9.93 14.32 12.51
N LYS A 28 9.65 13.02 12.43
CA LYS A 28 10.49 11.98 11.77
C LYS A 28 11.01 12.42 10.40
N THR A 29 10.09 12.72 9.48
CA THR A 29 10.40 13.13 8.11
C THR A 29 11.26 14.39 8.08
N ARG A 30 11.03 15.32 9.01
CA ARG A 30 11.82 16.56 9.11
C ARG A 30 13.26 16.27 9.52
N VAL A 31 13.49 15.34 10.44
CA VAL A 31 14.84 14.91 10.81
C VAL A 31 15.56 14.29 9.62
N ILE A 32 14.91 13.39 8.88
CA ILE A 32 15.51 12.75 7.70
C ILE A 32 15.87 13.80 6.63
N THR A 33 14.96 14.70 6.28
CA THR A 33 15.21 15.70 5.23
C THR A 33 16.32 16.67 5.62
N ASN A 34 16.34 17.14 6.88
CA ASN A 34 17.39 18.02 7.38
C ASN A 34 18.73 17.30 7.49
N LYS A 35 18.74 16.00 7.82
CA LYS A 35 19.96 15.19 7.86
C LYS A 35 20.56 15.00 6.48
N ILE A 36 19.75 14.75 5.46
CA ILE A 36 20.24 14.70 4.07
C ILE A 36 20.86 16.04 3.68
N ALA A 37 20.20 17.15 4.01
CA ALA A 37 20.75 18.47 3.73
C ALA A 37 22.09 18.72 4.46
N TYR A 38 22.16 18.36 5.75
CA TYR A 38 23.36 18.48 6.57
C TYR A 38 24.53 17.63 6.03
N LEU A 39 24.25 16.38 5.63
CA LEU A 39 25.26 15.49 5.02
C LEU A 39 25.89 16.12 3.77
N VAL A 40 25.07 16.76 2.93
CA VAL A 40 25.55 17.39 1.69
C VAL A 40 26.31 18.67 1.97
N GLN A 41 25.71 19.60 2.72
CA GLN A 41 26.23 20.96 2.89
C GLN A 41 27.37 21.05 3.91
N GLN A 42 27.33 20.26 4.98
CA GLN A 42 28.25 20.38 6.11
C GLN A 42 29.24 19.21 6.20
N CYS A 43 28.83 18.01 5.78
CA CYS A 43 29.69 16.82 5.85
C CYS A 43 30.40 16.48 4.52
N GLY A 44 30.15 17.24 3.45
CA GLY A 44 30.80 17.05 2.15
C GLY A 44 30.35 15.80 1.38
N TYR A 45 29.23 15.17 1.74
CA TYR A 45 28.68 14.07 0.96
C TYR A 45 28.14 14.57 -0.38
N LYS A 46 28.40 13.82 -1.46
CA LYS A 46 27.70 14.04 -2.72
C LYS A 46 26.31 13.42 -2.62
N ALA A 47 25.25 14.14 -3.02
CA ALA A 47 23.87 13.63 -2.94
C ALA A 47 23.68 12.26 -3.62
N ARG A 48 24.36 12.01 -4.75
CA ARG A 48 24.38 10.70 -5.44
C ARG A 48 24.94 9.53 -4.64
N ASN A 49 25.58 9.80 -3.50
CA ASN A 49 26.12 8.80 -2.60
C ASN A 49 25.23 8.56 -1.37
N ILE A 50 24.07 9.22 -1.30
CA ILE A 50 23.10 9.11 -0.22
C ILE A 50 21.87 8.39 -0.76
N ALA A 51 21.38 7.40 -0.01
CA ALA A 51 20.10 6.76 -0.26
C ALA A 51 19.17 6.97 0.94
N ALA A 52 17.92 7.31 0.67
CA ALA A 52 16.83 7.41 1.64
C ALA A 52 15.70 6.48 1.19
N VAL A 53 15.39 5.49 2.02
CA VAL A 53 14.43 4.43 1.72
C VAL A 53 13.17 4.60 2.58
N THR A 54 12.01 4.51 1.94
CA THR A 54 10.68 4.59 2.58
C THR A 54 9.81 3.38 2.22
N PHE A 55 8.62 3.26 2.83
CA PHE A 55 7.67 2.18 2.51
C PHE A 55 6.70 2.52 1.38
N THR A 56 6.30 3.80 1.25
CA THR A 56 5.33 4.22 0.23
C THR A 56 5.96 5.14 -0.81
N ASN A 57 5.44 5.06 -2.05
CA ASN A 57 5.85 5.96 -3.14
C ASN A 57 5.51 7.43 -2.82
N LYS A 58 4.39 7.67 -2.11
CA LYS A 58 4.01 8.99 -1.63
C LYS A 58 5.06 9.57 -0.68
N ALA A 59 5.48 8.82 0.33
CA ALA A 59 6.52 9.26 1.27
C ALA A 59 7.85 9.54 0.55
N ALA A 60 8.25 8.70 -0.41
CA ALA A 60 9.45 8.93 -1.20
C ALA A 60 9.37 10.23 -2.02
N ARG A 61 8.23 10.51 -2.65
CA ARG A 61 8.00 11.73 -3.44
C ARG A 61 8.01 12.97 -2.54
N GLU A 62 7.26 12.97 -1.46
CA GLU A 62 7.21 14.09 -0.50
C GLU A 62 8.59 14.37 0.10
N MET A 63 9.33 13.33 0.48
CA MET A 63 10.69 13.47 1.01
C MET A 63 11.62 14.08 -0.04
N LYS A 64 11.56 13.62 -1.29
CA LYS A 64 12.35 14.16 -2.40
C LYS A 64 12.04 15.63 -2.67
N GLU A 65 10.77 16.01 -2.66
CA GLU A 65 10.33 17.40 -2.83
C GLU A 65 10.84 18.30 -1.69
N ARG A 66 10.70 17.87 -0.43
CA ARG A 66 11.19 18.60 0.75
C ARG A 66 12.71 18.78 0.75
N VAL A 67 13.47 17.75 0.35
CA VAL A 67 14.93 17.87 0.22
C VAL A 67 15.30 18.81 -0.93
N ALA A 68 14.61 18.73 -2.06
CA ALA A 68 14.86 19.61 -3.21
C ALA A 68 14.57 21.09 -2.89
N GLN A 69 13.56 21.37 -2.06
CA GLN A 69 13.29 22.73 -1.56
C GLN A 69 14.41 23.26 -0.65
N THR A 70 15.10 22.38 0.09
CA THR A 70 16.15 22.76 1.05
C THR A 70 17.53 22.90 0.38
N LEU A 71 17.91 21.96 -0.49
CA LEU A 71 19.22 21.89 -1.16
C LEU A 71 19.24 22.58 -2.54
N GLY A 72 18.07 22.87 -3.11
CA GLY A 72 17.94 23.27 -4.52
C GLY A 72 18.17 22.09 -5.49
N LYS A 73 17.77 22.28 -6.76
CA LYS A 73 17.83 21.23 -7.79
C LYS A 73 19.25 20.77 -8.15
N GLY A 74 20.26 21.65 -8.02
CA GLY A 74 21.65 21.34 -8.33
C GLY A 74 22.29 20.38 -7.32
N GLU A 75 22.24 20.73 -6.04
CA GLU A 75 22.88 19.95 -4.97
C GLU A 75 22.15 18.63 -4.69
N SER A 76 20.81 18.60 -4.86
CA SER A 76 20.01 17.38 -4.71
C SER A 76 20.14 16.39 -5.89
N ARG A 77 20.86 16.75 -6.96
CA ARG A 77 20.94 15.93 -8.17
C ARG A 77 21.55 14.56 -7.90
N GLY A 78 20.81 13.52 -8.26
CA GLY A 78 21.24 12.13 -8.14
C GLY A 78 20.97 11.50 -6.77
N LEU A 79 20.39 12.23 -5.81
CA LEU A 79 19.91 11.66 -4.56
C LEU A 79 18.96 10.48 -4.81
N MET A 80 19.20 9.35 -4.15
CA MET A 80 18.34 8.18 -4.25
C MET A 80 17.28 8.24 -3.16
N VAL A 81 16.09 8.74 -3.48
CA VAL A 81 14.91 8.67 -2.60
C VAL A 81 13.92 7.71 -3.24
N SER A 82 13.63 6.59 -2.59
CA SER A 82 12.80 5.55 -3.18
C SER A 82 12.20 4.61 -2.14
N THR A 83 11.29 3.72 -2.57
CA THR A 83 10.88 2.59 -1.73
C THR A 83 11.93 1.47 -1.73
N PHE A 84 11.81 0.52 -0.80
CA PHE A 84 12.61 -0.71 -0.81
C PHE A 84 12.53 -1.44 -2.16
N HIS A 85 11.32 -1.66 -2.66
CA HIS A 85 11.08 -2.33 -3.94
C HIS A 85 11.71 -1.57 -5.11
N THR A 86 11.62 -0.23 -5.13
CA THR A 86 12.25 0.58 -6.19
C THR A 86 13.77 0.51 -6.12
N LEU A 87 14.36 0.52 -4.92
CA LEU A 87 15.80 0.34 -4.75
C LEU A 87 16.22 -1.06 -5.23
N GLY A 88 15.52 -2.09 -4.80
CA GLY A 88 15.75 -3.47 -5.19
C GLY A 88 15.63 -3.70 -6.70
N LEU A 89 14.58 -3.17 -7.33
CA LEU A 89 14.41 -3.15 -8.78
C LEU A 89 15.58 -2.45 -9.49
N ASN A 90 16.07 -1.34 -8.95
CA ASN A 90 17.24 -0.65 -9.51
C ASN A 90 18.52 -1.49 -9.41
N ILE A 91 18.68 -2.27 -8.33
CA ILE A 91 19.79 -3.21 -8.17
C ILE A 91 19.68 -4.31 -9.24
N ILE A 92 18.52 -4.96 -9.33
CA ILE A 92 18.27 -6.03 -10.31
C ILE A 92 18.50 -5.54 -11.73
N ARG A 93 17.95 -4.38 -12.12
CA ARG A 93 18.13 -3.84 -13.48
C ARG A 93 19.58 -3.57 -13.85
N ARG A 94 20.43 -3.20 -12.89
CA ARG A 94 21.86 -2.95 -13.13
C ARG A 94 22.68 -4.22 -13.14
N GLU A 95 22.31 -5.19 -12.32
CA GLU A 95 23.07 -6.42 -12.08
C GLU A 95 22.38 -7.67 -12.67
N PHE A 96 21.43 -7.49 -13.59
CA PHE A 96 20.58 -8.58 -14.12
C PHE A 96 21.41 -9.74 -14.69
N LYS A 97 22.56 -9.44 -15.32
CA LYS A 97 23.50 -10.45 -15.82
C LYS A 97 24.10 -11.28 -14.70
N ALA A 98 24.47 -10.65 -13.57
CA ALA A 98 25.02 -11.35 -12.42
C ALA A 98 23.96 -12.22 -11.71
N LEU A 99 22.68 -11.87 -11.87
CA LEU A 99 21.53 -12.66 -11.43
C LEU A 99 21.13 -13.78 -12.40
N GLY A 100 21.77 -13.86 -13.58
CA GLY A 100 21.39 -14.82 -14.63
C GLY A 100 20.03 -14.53 -15.28
N LEU A 101 19.51 -13.31 -15.15
CA LEU A 101 18.25 -12.88 -15.77
C LEU A 101 18.47 -12.39 -17.20
N LYS A 102 17.43 -12.43 -18.03
CA LYS A 102 17.39 -11.72 -19.31
C LYS A 102 16.98 -10.27 -19.06
N ALA A 103 17.52 -9.34 -19.86
CA ALA A 103 17.02 -7.97 -19.89
C ALA A 103 15.51 -7.95 -20.21
N GLY A 104 14.76 -7.01 -19.63
CA GLY A 104 13.31 -6.90 -19.87
C GLY A 104 12.47 -7.94 -19.13
N PHE A 105 12.84 -8.31 -17.90
CA PHE A 105 12.02 -9.19 -17.06
C PHE A 105 10.64 -8.60 -16.75
N SER A 106 9.67 -9.48 -16.58
CA SER A 106 8.28 -9.14 -16.25
C SER A 106 8.10 -8.93 -14.76
N LEU A 107 7.20 -8.03 -14.37
CA LEU A 107 6.81 -7.81 -12.98
C LEU A 107 5.37 -8.24 -12.77
N PHE A 108 5.17 -9.28 -11.97
CA PHE A 108 3.86 -9.82 -11.64
C PHE A 108 3.26 -9.06 -10.46
N ASP A 109 2.01 -8.62 -10.62
CA ASP A 109 1.22 -8.13 -9.50
C ASP A 109 0.40 -9.24 -8.82
N ASP A 110 -0.29 -8.93 -7.72
CA ASP A 110 -1.06 -9.92 -6.96
C ASP A 110 -2.11 -10.66 -7.81
N GLN A 111 -2.68 -10.01 -8.83
CA GLN A 111 -3.65 -10.66 -9.72
C GLN A 111 -2.95 -11.61 -10.68
N ASP A 112 -1.82 -11.20 -11.25
CA ASP A 112 -1.01 -12.07 -12.12
C ASP A 112 -0.52 -13.31 -11.35
N GLN A 113 -0.08 -13.11 -10.09
CA GLN A 113 0.33 -14.19 -9.19
C GLN A 113 -0.83 -15.15 -8.87
N LEU A 114 -2.01 -14.63 -8.51
CA LEU A 114 -3.18 -15.46 -8.23
C LEU A 114 -3.65 -16.24 -9.46
N ALA A 115 -3.64 -15.62 -10.64
CA ALA A 115 -3.99 -16.28 -11.89
C ALA A 115 -3.03 -17.44 -12.19
N LEU A 116 -1.72 -17.20 -12.07
CA LEU A 116 -0.71 -18.22 -12.28
C LEU A 116 -0.83 -19.36 -11.27
N LEU A 117 -0.96 -19.05 -9.97
CA LEU A 117 -1.14 -20.06 -8.94
C LEU A 117 -2.38 -20.90 -9.19
N LYS A 118 -3.50 -20.27 -9.53
CA LYS A 118 -4.74 -20.98 -9.88
C LYS A 118 -4.50 -22.02 -10.98
N GLU A 119 -3.86 -21.62 -12.09
CA GLU A 119 -3.57 -22.54 -13.19
C GLU A 119 -2.60 -23.67 -12.79
N LEU A 120 -1.58 -23.37 -11.98
CA LEU A 120 -0.59 -24.35 -11.53
C LEU A 120 -1.14 -25.35 -10.50
N THR A 121 -2.11 -24.93 -9.69
CA THR A 121 -2.63 -25.70 -8.55
C THR A 121 -4.06 -26.20 -8.75
N GLU A 122 -4.61 -26.16 -9.96
CA GLU A 122 -5.98 -26.59 -10.25
C GLU A 122 -6.26 -28.01 -9.73
N LYS A 123 -5.29 -28.94 -9.89
CA LYS A 123 -5.44 -30.33 -9.43
C LYS A 123 -5.41 -30.49 -7.91
N GLN A 124 -4.79 -29.56 -7.21
CA GLN A 124 -4.51 -29.62 -5.78
C GLN A 124 -5.54 -28.84 -4.97
N LEU A 125 -5.98 -27.69 -5.47
CA LEU A 125 -6.82 -26.72 -4.75
C LEU A 125 -8.18 -26.48 -5.41
N ASP A 126 -8.45 -27.06 -6.58
CA ASP A 126 -9.74 -26.97 -7.30
C ASP A 126 -10.29 -25.53 -7.45
N GLY A 127 -9.38 -24.57 -7.60
CA GLY A 127 -9.73 -23.15 -7.76
C GLY A 127 -10.30 -22.46 -6.51
N ASP A 128 -10.18 -23.04 -5.32
CA ASP A 128 -10.61 -22.42 -4.05
C ASP A 128 -9.87 -21.09 -3.83
N LYS A 129 -10.65 -19.99 -3.80
CA LYS A 129 -10.13 -18.63 -3.73
C LYS A 129 -9.47 -18.31 -2.40
N ASP A 130 -9.97 -18.87 -1.30
CA ASP A 130 -9.44 -18.57 0.04
C ASP A 130 -8.15 -19.36 0.28
N LEU A 131 -8.11 -20.62 -0.17
CA LEU A 131 -6.86 -21.40 -0.17
C LEU A 131 -5.78 -20.80 -1.09
N LEU A 132 -6.14 -20.28 -2.26
CA LEU A 132 -5.19 -19.61 -3.15
C LEU A 132 -4.59 -18.34 -2.54
N ARG A 133 -5.42 -17.54 -1.86
CA ARG A 133 -4.92 -16.35 -1.13
C ARG A 133 -4.02 -16.73 0.03
N LEU A 134 -4.37 -17.79 0.75
CA LEU A 134 -3.55 -18.31 1.83
C LEU A 134 -2.21 -18.85 1.31
N LEU A 135 -2.22 -19.59 0.19
CA LEU A 135 -1.01 -20.06 -0.49
C LEU A 135 -0.12 -18.89 -0.90
N LEU A 136 -0.68 -17.87 -1.55
CA LEU A 136 0.06 -16.67 -1.97
C LEU A 136 0.71 -15.97 -0.78
N SER A 137 -0.05 -15.74 0.30
CA SER A 137 0.46 -15.14 1.54
C SER A 137 1.58 -15.99 2.15
N THR A 138 1.44 -17.31 2.15
CA THR A 138 2.45 -18.24 2.67
C THR A 138 3.74 -18.17 1.85
N ILE A 139 3.65 -18.15 0.51
CA ILE A 139 4.79 -17.98 -0.39
C ILE A 139 5.50 -16.65 -0.13
N SER A 140 4.73 -15.57 -0.03
CA SER A 140 5.27 -14.23 0.25
C SER A 140 6.03 -14.20 1.58
N ASN A 141 5.47 -14.80 2.64
CA ASN A 141 6.15 -14.91 3.93
C ASN A 141 7.44 -15.74 3.86
N TRP A 142 7.43 -16.87 3.14
CA TRP A 142 8.65 -17.65 2.92
C TRP A 142 9.72 -16.87 2.16
N LYS A 143 9.35 -16.11 1.11
CA LYS A 143 10.29 -15.23 0.40
C LYS A 143 10.82 -14.11 1.30
N ASN A 144 9.96 -13.52 2.12
CA ASN A 144 10.33 -12.47 3.07
C ASN A 144 11.28 -12.97 4.18
N ASP A 145 11.17 -14.25 4.55
CA ASP A 145 12.12 -14.94 5.43
C ASP A 145 13.32 -15.56 4.68
N MET A 146 13.44 -15.29 3.38
CA MET A 146 14.52 -15.75 2.51
C MET A 146 14.63 -17.28 2.40
N LEU A 147 13.51 -17.99 2.53
CA LEU A 147 13.44 -19.43 2.39
C LEU A 147 13.30 -19.83 0.91
N THR A 148 14.18 -20.71 0.47
CA THR A 148 14.06 -21.38 -0.84
C THR A 148 12.99 -22.47 -0.79
N PRO A 149 12.40 -22.88 -1.94
CA PRO A 149 11.41 -23.97 -1.95
C PRO A 149 11.88 -25.27 -1.25
N PRO A 150 13.14 -25.73 -1.41
CA PRO A 150 13.65 -26.88 -0.65
C PRO A 150 13.68 -26.65 0.86
N GLN A 151 14.05 -25.44 1.32
CA GLN A 151 14.05 -25.10 2.75
C GLN A 151 12.64 -25.01 3.32
N ALA A 152 11.71 -24.37 2.59
CA ALA A 152 10.30 -24.32 2.97
C ALA A 152 9.70 -25.72 3.11
N LYS A 153 10.01 -26.63 2.18
CA LYS A 153 9.59 -28.03 2.23
C LYS A 153 10.16 -28.79 3.44
N ALA A 154 11.42 -28.52 3.80
CA ALA A 154 12.06 -29.12 4.97
C ALA A 154 11.47 -28.61 6.30
N MET A 155 11.03 -27.35 6.36
CA MET A 155 10.44 -26.73 7.56
C MET A 155 8.93 -26.98 7.69
N ALA A 156 8.25 -27.30 6.59
CA ALA A 156 6.80 -27.45 6.53
C ALA A 156 6.29 -28.57 7.47
N LYS A 157 5.34 -28.22 8.34
CA LYS A 157 4.68 -29.13 9.28
C LYS A 157 3.23 -29.35 8.86
N GLY A 158 2.82 -30.62 8.82
CA GLY A 158 1.47 -31.03 8.40
C GLY A 158 1.28 -31.08 6.88
N GLU A 159 0.18 -31.70 6.46
CA GLU A 159 -0.11 -31.97 5.04
C GLU A 159 -0.27 -30.68 4.23
N GLN A 160 -0.97 -29.69 4.79
CA GLN A 160 -1.23 -28.42 4.09
C GLN A 160 0.07 -27.63 3.80
N GLN A 161 0.98 -27.52 4.77
CA GLN A 161 2.24 -26.80 4.54
C GLN A 161 3.15 -27.54 3.55
N GLN A 162 3.15 -28.87 3.58
CA GLN A 162 3.89 -29.69 2.61
C GLN A 162 3.33 -29.50 1.19
N LEU A 163 2.00 -29.45 1.06
CA LEU A 163 1.33 -29.12 -0.20
C LEU A 163 1.72 -27.71 -0.70
N PHE A 164 1.67 -26.71 0.18
CA PHE A 164 2.03 -25.33 -0.18
C PHE A 164 3.51 -25.21 -0.57
N ALA A 165 4.42 -25.94 0.09
CA ALA A 165 5.84 -25.94 -0.27
C ALA A 165 6.07 -26.55 -1.66
N HIS A 166 5.32 -27.60 -2.03
CA HIS A 166 5.34 -28.14 -3.38
C HIS A 166 4.78 -27.15 -4.41
N CYS A 167 3.67 -26.47 -4.09
CA CYS A 167 3.11 -25.43 -4.96
C CYS A 167 4.08 -24.26 -5.14
N PHE A 168 4.84 -23.89 -4.11
CA PHE A 168 5.89 -22.87 -4.18
C PHE A 168 7.01 -23.26 -5.15
N GLU A 169 7.44 -24.52 -5.14
CA GLU A 169 8.43 -25.03 -6.09
C GLU A 169 7.96 -24.91 -7.54
N LEU A 170 6.70 -25.31 -7.82
CA LEU A 170 6.09 -25.17 -9.14
C LEU A 170 6.00 -23.70 -9.57
N TYR A 171 5.55 -22.84 -8.67
CA TYR A 171 5.44 -21.40 -8.90
C TYR A 171 6.80 -20.78 -9.25
N GLN A 172 7.84 -21.05 -8.44
CA GLN A 172 9.16 -20.47 -8.64
C GLN A 172 9.78 -20.92 -9.97
N LYS A 173 9.61 -22.20 -10.34
CA LYS A 173 10.08 -22.74 -11.62
C LYS A 173 9.40 -22.05 -12.81
N GLN A 174 8.09 -21.80 -12.70
CA GLN A 174 7.34 -21.13 -13.75
C GLN A 174 7.76 -19.66 -13.90
N MET A 175 7.92 -18.94 -12.79
CA MET A 175 8.39 -17.55 -12.78
C MET A 175 9.77 -17.40 -13.43
N GLN A 176 10.71 -18.31 -13.14
CA GLN A 176 12.03 -18.33 -13.79
C GLN A 176 11.93 -18.55 -15.30
N SER A 177 11.08 -19.47 -15.74
CA SER A 177 10.88 -19.76 -17.16
C SER A 177 10.31 -18.55 -17.91
N TYR A 178 9.46 -17.77 -17.25
CA TYR A 178 8.90 -16.53 -17.78
C TYR A 178 9.88 -15.35 -17.76
N ASN A 179 11.06 -15.51 -17.14
CA ASN A 179 11.92 -14.38 -16.78
C ASN A 179 11.10 -13.29 -16.06
N ALA A 180 10.25 -13.72 -15.13
CA ALA A 180 9.34 -12.89 -14.37
C ALA A 180 9.73 -12.86 -12.89
N LEU A 181 9.45 -11.73 -12.24
CA LEU A 181 9.68 -11.49 -10.83
C LEU A 181 8.38 -10.99 -10.19
N ASP A 182 8.10 -11.38 -8.96
CA ASP A 182 7.06 -10.74 -8.14
C ASP A 182 7.64 -9.64 -7.24
N PHE A 183 6.80 -9.04 -6.41
CA PHE A 183 7.21 -7.95 -5.52
C PHE A 183 8.22 -8.40 -4.46
N ASP A 184 8.10 -9.60 -3.91
CA ASP A 184 9.02 -10.10 -2.88
C ASP A 184 10.40 -10.40 -3.47
N ASP A 185 10.47 -10.88 -4.73
CA ASP A 185 11.71 -11.07 -5.48
C ASP A 185 12.52 -9.78 -5.63
N LEU A 186 11.85 -8.62 -5.66
CA LEU A 186 12.53 -7.33 -5.74
C LEU A 186 13.43 -7.05 -4.55
N ILE A 187 13.21 -7.71 -3.41
CA ILE A 187 14.06 -7.59 -2.22
C ILE A 187 14.94 -8.82 -2.05
N LEU A 188 14.35 -10.02 -2.20
CA LEU A 188 15.05 -11.28 -2.02
C LEU A 188 16.25 -11.43 -2.95
N LEU A 189 16.08 -11.16 -4.26
CA LEU A 189 17.16 -11.35 -5.23
C LEU A 189 18.35 -10.42 -4.99
N PRO A 190 18.19 -9.10 -4.73
CA PRO A 190 19.29 -8.25 -4.30
C PRO A 190 20.02 -8.79 -3.06
N VAL A 191 19.29 -9.28 -2.05
CA VAL A 191 19.91 -9.83 -0.84
C VAL A 191 20.78 -11.04 -1.18
N LEU A 192 20.24 -12.01 -1.93
CA LEU A 192 20.98 -13.20 -2.34
C LEU A 192 22.21 -12.85 -3.19
N LEU A 193 22.08 -11.89 -4.10
CA LEU A 193 23.19 -11.40 -4.93
C LEU A 193 24.28 -10.74 -4.09
N LEU A 194 23.91 -9.83 -3.18
CA LEU A 194 24.87 -9.11 -2.34
C LEU A 194 25.55 -10.02 -1.31
N ARG A 195 24.88 -11.10 -0.86
CA ARG A 195 25.49 -12.13 -0.01
C ARG A 195 26.54 -12.94 -0.77
N SER A 196 26.19 -13.41 -1.96
CA SER A 196 27.00 -14.35 -2.75
C SER A 196 28.09 -13.69 -3.60
N ASN A 197 27.91 -12.44 -4.03
CA ASN A 197 28.83 -11.73 -4.91
C ASN A 197 29.42 -10.50 -4.23
N GLU A 198 30.64 -10.64 -3.74
CA GLU A 198 31.35 -9.57 -3.04
C GLU A 198 31.65 -8.36 -3.94
N GLU A 199 31.99 -8.58 -5.21
CA GLU A 199 32.31 -7.49 -6.14
C GLU A 199 31.10 -6.58 -6.35
N VAL A 200 29.92 -7.17 -6.60
CA VAL A 200 28.65 -6.44 -6.67
C VAL A 200 28.38 -5.71 -5.37
N ARG A 201 28.55 -6.39 -4.22
CA ARG A 201 28.34 -5.80 -2.90
C ARG A 201 29.21 -4.56 -2.68
N GLN A 202 30.50 -4.64 -2.97
CA GLN A 202 31.42 -3.51 -2.83
C GLN A 202 31.06 -2.35 -3.76
N ARG A 203 30.62 -2.63 -5.01
CA ARG A 203 30.13 -1.58 -5.92
C ARG A 203 28.95 -0.81 -5.32
N TRP A 204 27.98 -1.52 -4.76
CA TRP A 204 26.79 -0.90 -4.14
C TRP A 204 27.12 -0.17 -2.83
N GLN A 205 27.97 -0.72 -1.97
CA GLN A 205 28.45 -0.04 -0.76
C GLN A 205 29.29 1.22 -1.06
N ASN A 206 30.00 1.25 -2.20
CA ASN A 206 30.73 2.44 -2.63
C ASN A 206 29.83 3.51 -3.25
N ARG A 207 28.71 3.06 -3.84
CA ARG A 207 27.66 3.90 -4.39
C ARG A 207 26.79 4.49 -3.28
N ILE A 208 26.36 3.71 -2.30
CA ILE A 208 25.55 4.15 -1.16
C ILE A 208 26.48 4.28 0.05
N ARG A 209 27.00 5.48 0.27
CA ARG A 209 27.93 5.77 1.37
C ARG A 209 27.24 6.21 2.66
N TYR A 210 25.96 6.57 2.56
CA TYR A 210 25.10 6.85 3.71
C TYR A 210 23.69 6.37 3.38
N LEU A 211 23.12 5.54 4.24
CA LEU A 211 21.77 5.03 4.10
C LEU A 211 20.87 5.64 5.19
N LEU A 212 19.71 6.15 4.78
CA LEU A 212 18.63 6.55 5.68
C LEU A 212 17.44 5.64 5.41
N VAL A 213 16.77 5.17 6.46
CA VAL A 213 15.56 4.36 6.34
C VAL A 213 14.48 4.94 7.24
N ASP A 214 13.31 5.22 6.67
CA ASP A 214 12.11 5.67 7.39
C ASP A 214 11.18 4.50 7.70
N GLU A 215 10.31 4.65 8.71
CA GLU A 215 9.36 3.63 9.17
C GLU A 215 10.00 2.25 9.43
N TYR A 216 11.19 2.23 10.05
CA TYR A 216 12.01 1.03 10.19
C TYR A 216 11.35 -0.12 10.95
N GLN A 217 10.36 0.16 11.80
CA GLN A 217 9.60 -0.85 12.52
C GLN A 217 8.79 -1.77 11.59
N ASP A 218 8.48 -1.32 10.38
CA ASP A 218 7.71 -2.11 9.39
C ASP A 218 8.60 -3.05 8.57
N THR A 219 9.90 -3.10 8.86
CA THR A 219 10.84 -3.92 8.09
C THR A 219 10.61 -5.41 8.34
N ASN A 220 10.68 -6.21 7.28
CA ASN A 220 10.73 -7.67 7.36
C ASN A 220 12.18 -8.18 7.33
N THR A 221 12.38 -9.50 7.40
CA THR A 221 13.72 -10.13 7.47
C THR A 221 14.58 -9.81 6.25
N SER A 222 14.04 -9.91 5.03
CA SER A 222 14.79 -9.67 3.80
C SER A 222 15.16 -8.18 3.64
N GLN A 223 14.26 -7.26 4.01
CA GLN A 223 14.54 -5.82 4.01
C GLN A 223 15.61 -5.44 5.02
N TYR A 224 15.54 -6.01 6.23
CA TYR A 224 16.55 -5.83 7.28
C TYR A 224 17.94 -6.28 6.79
N GLU A 225 18.00 -7.48 6.19
CA GLU A 225 19.25 -8.02 5.66
C GLU A 225 19.80 -7.18 4.50
N LEU A 226 18.94 -6.68 3.61
CA LEU A 226 19.35 -5.78 2.54
C LEU A 226 20.03 -4.53 3.10
N VAL A 227 19.47 -3.94 4.16
CA VAL A 227 20.07 -2.79 4.86
C VAL A 227 21.45 -3.15 5.41
N LYS A 228 21.60 -4.30 6.08
CA LYS A 228 22.90 -4.76 6.61
C LYS A 228 23.94 -4.91 5.52
N LEU A 229 23.60 -5.56 4.41
CA LEU A 229 24.52 -5.78 3.28
C LEU A 229 24.93 -4.48 2.59
N LEU A 230 24.02 -3.52 2.44
CA LEU A 230 24.30 -2.23 1.81
C LEU A 230 25.14 -1.30 2.69
N VAL A 231 24.97 -1.37 4.01
CA VAL A 231 25.72 -0.52 4.96
C VAL A 231 27.10 -1.12 5.24
N GLY A 232 27.18 -2.44 5.35
CA GLY A 232 28.41 -3.18 5.68
C GLY A 232 29.05 -2.69 6.98
N GLU A 233 30.36 -2.93 7.10
CA GLU A 233 31.14 -2.60 8.31
C GLU A 233 31.26 -1.09 8.58
N ARG A 234 31.04 -0.23 7.57
CA ARG A 234 31.11 1.23 7.74
C ARG A 234 30.07 1.75 8.72
N GLY A 235 28.94 1.04 8.87
CA GLY A 235 27.86 1.43 9.78
C GLY A 235 27.28 2.81 9.50
N ARG A 236 27.42 3.36 8.28
CA ARG A 236 26.93 4.70 7.94
C ARG A 236 25.43 4.67 7.63
N LEU A 237 24.65 4.55 8.69
CA LEU A 237 23.21 4.32 8.66
C LEU A 237 22.49 5.24 9.64
N THR A 238 21.32 5.75 9.24
CA THR A 238 20.32 6.28 10.17
C THR A 238 18.98 5.66 9.88
N VAL A 239 18.47 4.91 10.83
CA VAL A 239 17.09 4.42 10.77
C VAL A 239 16.22 5.29 11.65
N VAL A 240 14.99 5.54 11.20
CA VAL A 240 13.97 6.24 11.95
C VAL A 240 12.76 5.33 12.04
N GLY A 241 12.24 5.13 13.25
CA GLY A 241 11.14 4.20 13.46
C GLY A 241 10.50 4.39 14.81
N ASP A 242 9.38 3.69 14.98
CA ASP A 242 8.62 3.66 16.22
C ASP A 242 7.97 2.28 16.37
N ASP A 243 8.45 1.46 17.31
CA ASP A 243 7.92 0.14 17.61
C ASP A 243 6.42 0.15 17.95
N ASP A 244 5.92 1.24 18.52
CA ASP A 244 4.49 1.43 18.84
C ASP A 244 3.61 1.68 17.61
N GLN A 245 4.23 1.96 16.46
CA GLN A 245 3.54 2.16 15.18
C GLN A 245 3.77 0.99 14.20
N SER A 246 4.22 -0.17 14.68
CA SER A 246 4.32 -1.38 13.85
C SER A 246 2.97 -2.09 13.78
N ILE A 247 2.30 -1.99 12.62
CA ILE A 247 0.92 -2.48 12.41
C ILE A 247 0.77 -3.33 11.13
N TYR A 248 1.89 -3.84 10.59
CA TYR A 248 1.92 -4.66 9.38
C TYR A 248 2.58 -6.02 9.65
N SER A 249 2.42 -6.60 10.84
CA SER A 249 3.04 -7.90 11.16
C SER A 249 2.50 -9.02 10.25
N TRP A 250 1.22 -8.92 9.88
CA TRP A 250 0.55 -9.79 8.91
C TRP A 250 1.14 -9.72 7.49
N ARG A 251 1.99 -8.73 7.20
CA ARG A 251 2.82 -8.64 5.97
C ARG A 251 4.29 -9.02 6.21
N GLY A 252 4.59 -9.66 7.34
CA GLY A 252 5.93 -10.10 7.72
C GLY A 252 6.80 -9.06 8.41
N ALA A 253 6.26 -7.89 8.79
CA ALA A 253 7.02 -6.90 9.57
C ALA A 253 7.42 -7.45 10.93
N LYS A 254 8.69 -7.24 11.34
CA LYS A 254 9.26 -7.73 12.59
C LYS A 254 9.72 -6.55 13.45
N PRO A 255 8.93 -6.09 14.44
CA PRO A 255 9.35 -5.03 15.37
C PRO A 255 10.69 -5.30 16.05
N GLN A 256 11.03 -6.59 16.22
CA GLN A 256 12.29 -7.06 16.79
C GLN A 256 13.52 -6.57 16.00
N ASN A 257 13.36 -6.19 14.73
CA ASN A 257 14.45 -5.61 13.93
C ASN A 257 15.06 -4.35 14.54
N LEU A 258 14.29 -3.57 15.32
CA LEU A 258 14.80 -2.43 16.07
C LEU A 258 15.75 -2.83 17.20
N VAL A 259 15.54 -4.02 17.77
CA VAL A 259 16.38 -4.59 18.84
C VAL A 259 17.60 -5.27 18.22
N LEU A 260 17.38 -6.12 17.21
CA LEU A 260 18.43 -6.80 16.44
C LEU A 260 19.44 -5.81 15.86
N LEU A 261 18.99 -4.62 15.41
CA LEU A 261 19.90 -3.58 14.95
C LEU A 261 20.91 -3.14 16.02
N GLY A 262 20.52 -3.10 17.29
CA GLY A 262 21.42 -2.78 18.40
C GLY A 262 22.42 -3.90 18.71
N GLU A 263 22.04 -5.15 18.48
CA GLU A 263 22.92 -6.33 18.63
C GLU A 263 23.93 -6.41 17.48
N ASP A 264 23.47 -6.24 16.23
CA ASP A 264 24.30 -6.31 15.03
C ASP A 264 25.22 -5.09 14.85
N PHE A 265 24.84 -3.94 15.41
CA PHE A 265 25.68 -2.73 15.45
C PHE A 265 25.89 -2.26 16.89
N PRO A 266 26.87 -2.83 17.64
CA PRO A 266 27.08 -2.49 19.05
C PRO A 266 27.39 -1.00 19.32
N SER A 267 27.88 -0.27 18.30
CA SER A 267 28.10 1.17 18.37
C SER A 267 26.85 2.01 18.02
N LEU A 268 25.66 1.41 17.99
CA LEU A 268 24.41 2.06 17.65
C LEU A 268 24.10 3.18 18.65
N LYS A 269 23.99 4.41 18.14
CA LYS A 269 23.53 5.55 18.93
C LYS A 269 21.99 5.60 18.88
N LEU A 270 21.35 5.37 20.02
CA LEU A 270 19.91 5.58 20.20
C LEU A 270 19.61 7.05 20.54
N ILE A 271 18.75 7.70 19.76
CA ILE A 271 18.26 9.05 20.00
C ILE A 271 16.73 9.01 20.03
N LYS A 272 16.12 9.44 21.13
CA LYS A 272 14.66 9.45 21.31
C LYS A 272 14.08 10.82 20.99
N LEU A 273 13.04 10.85 20.15
CA LEU A 273 12.25 12.05 19.86
C LEU A 273 10.86 11.91 20.50
N GLU A 274 10.69 12.55 21.65
CA GLU A 274 9.51 12.40 22.50
C GLU A 274 8.54 13.59 22.43
N GLN A 275 9.02 14.76 21.98
CA GLN A 275 8.17 15.93 21.81
C GLN A 275 7.31 15.80 20.55
N ASN A 276 6.00 15.79 20.73
CA ASN A 276 4.98 15.78 19.70
C ASN A 276 4.51 17.22 19.39
N TYR A 277 4.34 17.53 18.11
CA TYR A 277 3.92 18.85 17.62
C TYR A 277 2.54 18.84 16.97
N ARG A 278 1.83 17.71 17.03
CA ARG A 278 0.62 17.41 16.27
C ARG A 278 -0.64 17.44 17.14
N SER A 279 -0.61 16.70 18.24
CA SER A 279 -1.77 16.35 19.04
C SER A 279 -1.79 17.12 20.36
N THR A 280 -2.99 17.43 20.84
CA THR A 280 -3.20 18.01 22.18
C THR A 280 -2.66 17.09 23.27
N SER A 281 -2.33 17.67 24.41
CA SER A 281 -1.71 16.93 25.51
C SER A 281 -2.61 15.82 26.07
N ARG A 282 -3.95 15.99 26.05
CA ARG A 282 -4.90 14.95 26.49
C ARG A 282 -4.93 13.74 25.55
N ILE A 283 -4.93 13.96 24.23
CA ILE A 283 -4.88 12.88 23.24
C ILE A 283 -3.59 12.06 23.42
N LEU A 284 -2.46 12.71 23.64
CA LEU A 284 -1.19 12.00 23.85
C LEU A 284 -1.13 11.25 25.17
N ARG A 285 -1.69 11.82 26.25
CA ARG A 285 -1.79 11.12 27.54
C ARG A 285 -2.61 9.84 27.38
N ALA A 286 -3.76 9.93 26.71
CA ALA A 286 -4.58 8.77 26.36
C ALA A 286 -3.80 7.73 25.55
N ALA A 287 -3.09 8.15 24.51
CA ALA A 287 -2.27 7.26 23.68
C ALA A 287 -1.13 6.58 24.46
N ASN A 288 -0.40 7.33 25.29
CA ASN A 288 0.70 6.80 26.10
C ASN A 288 0.22 5.78 27.14
N ILE A 289 -0.92 6.04 27.78
CA ILE A 289 -1.49 5.12 28.78
C ILE A 289 -1.94 3.83 28.11
N LEU A 290 -2.64 3.93 26.97
CA LEU A 290 -3.05 2.75 26.21
C LEU A 290 -1.84 1.89 25.85
N ILE A 291 -0.83 2.48 25.21
CA ILE A 291 0.30 1.72 24.67
C ILE A 291 1.21 1.17 25.77
N ALA A 292 1.23 1.75 26.97
CA ALA A 292 1.97 1.23 28.11
C ALA A 292 1.53 -0.19 28.55
N ASN A 293 0.34 -0.65 28.14
CA ASN A 293 -0.12 -2.02 28.36
C ASN A 293 0.58 -3.06 27.46
N ASN A 294 1.32 -2.64 26.42
CA ASN A 294 2.19 -3.52 25.64
C ASN A 294 3.55 -3.72 26.34
N PRO A 295 4.24 -4.84 26.08
CA PRO A 295 5.64 -4.98 26.46
C PRO A 295 6.51 -4.01 25.65
N HIS A 296 7.43 -3.33 26.33
CA HIS A 296 8.33 -2.33 25.73
C HIS A 296 9.79 -2.71 25.94
N VAL A 297 10.54 -2.80 24.85
CA VAL A 297 12.01 -2.89 24.92
C VAL A 297 12.62 -1.51 25.13
N TYR A 298 12.10 -0.50 24.43
CA TYR A 298 12.54 0.88 24.57
C TYR A 298 11.47 1.72 25.26
N GLN A 299 11.72 2.09 26.51
CA GLN A 299 10.84 3.03 27.21
C GLN A 299 10.88 4.41 26.54
N LYS A 300 9.72 4.96 26.20
CA LYS A 300 9.54 6.33 25.70
C LYS A 300 8.20 6.87 26.16
N ALA A 301 8.10 8.19 26.34
CA ALA A 301 6.84 8.84 26.68
C ALA A 301 6.66 10.11 25.87
N LEU A 302 5.58 10.19 25.08
CA LEU A 302 5.33 11.37 24.26
C LEU A 302 4.78 12.51 25.10
N PHE A 303 5.21 13.74 24.82
CA PHE A 303 4.64 14.93 25.43
C PHE A 303 4.41 16.01 24.38
N SER A 304 3.45 16.90 24.62
CA SER A 304 3.14 18.03 23.76
C SER A 304 3.19 19.32 24.57
N GLU A 305 3.59 20.41 23.91
CA GLU A 305 3.50 21.77 24.46
C GLU A 305 2.18 22.45 24.02
N LEU A 306 1.33 21.76 23.26
CA LEU A 306 0.00 22.23 22.91
C LEU A 306 -0.90 22.22 24.15
N ALA A 307 -1.97 23.02 24.08
CA ALA A 307 -3.00 23.07 25.11
C ALA A 307 -3.58 21.66 25.39
N GLU A 308 -4.20 21.53 26.57
CA GLU A 308 -4.70 20.23 27.03
C GLU A 308 -5.71 19.59 26.07
N GLY A 309 -6.60 20.40 25.48
CA GLY A 309 -7.62 19.97 24.53
C GLY A 309 -8.94 19.54 25.18
N GLU A 310 -9.90 19.19 24.33
CA GLU A 310 -11.21 18.68 24.75
C GLU A 310 -11.13 17.23 25.24
N LYS A 311 -12.13 16.79 26.01
CA LYS A 311 -12.22 15.38 26.45
C LYS A 311 -12.46 14.45 25.26
N LEU A 312 -11.97 13.22 25.36
CA LEU A 312 -12.21 12.19 24.36
C LEU A 312 -13.64 11.69 24.54
N LYS A 313 -14.49 11.89 23.53
CA LYS A 313 -15.92 11.55 23.62
C LYS A 313 -16.13 10.07 23.31
N VAL A 314 -16.99 9.40 24.08
CA VAL A 314 -17.46 8.03 23.77
C VAL A 314 -18.97 8.07 23.59
N ILE A 315 -19.42 7.91 22.35
CA ILE A 315 -20.82 8.03 21.95
C ILE A 315 -21.41 6.63 21.72
N LEU A 316 -22.61 6.40 22.25
CA LEU A 316 -23.28 5.12 22.16
C LEU A 316 -24.33 5.13 21.04
N ALA A 317 -24.14 4.27 20.05
CA ALA A 317 -25.13 3.97 19.04
C ALA A 317 -26.00 2.77 19.45
N ASN A 318 -27.20 2.67 18.88
CA ASN A 318 -28.08 1.54 19.19
C ASN A 318 -27.73 0.34 18.30
N ASN A 319 -27.40 0.61 17.03
CA ASN A 319 -26.96 -0.36 16.04
C ASN A 319 -26.06 0.31 14.99
N GLU A 320 -25.56 -0.47 14.03
CA GLU A 320 -24.64 -0.01 12.98
C GLU A 320 -25.22 1.05 12.05
N ASP A 321 -26.53 1.03 11.77
CA ASP A 321 -27.19 2.10 11.00
C ASP A 321 -27.23 3.41 11.83
N HIS A 322 -27.61 3.32 13.11
CA HIS A 322 -27.63 4.48 14.01
C HIS A 322 -26.23 5.03 14.27
N GLU A 323 -25.18 4.20 14.29
CA GLU A 323 -23.78 4.65 14.35
C GLU A 323 -23.45 5.55 13.16
N ALA A 324 -23.79 5.11 11.94
CA ALA A 324 -23.51 5.87 10.73
C ALA A 324 -24.29 7.19 10.64
N GLU A 325 -25.58 7.15 10.99
CA GLU A 325 -26.41 8.35 11.11
C GLU A 325 -25.87 9.32 12.16
N ARG A 326 -25.44 8.79 13.32
CA ARG A 326 -24.96 9.64 14.41
C ARG A 326 -23.63 10.29 14.08
N VAL A 327 -22.66 9.56 13.53
CA VAL A 327 -21.38 10.14 13.08
C VAL A 327 -21.63 11.25 12.07
N THR A 328 -22.49 11.01 11.08
CA THR A 328 -22.82 12.02 10.07
C THR A 328 -23.45 13.27 10.68
N ALA A 329 -24.41 13.09 11.60
CA ALA A 329 -25.06 14.19 12.30
C ALA A 329 -24.09 14.99 13.19
N GLU A 330 -23.20 14.31 13.92
CA GLU A 330 -22.16 14.95 14.75
C GLU A 330 -21.19 15.76 13.88
N ILE A 331 -20.73 15.22 12.74
CA ILE A 331 -19.85 15.95 11.81
C ILE A 331 -20.55 17.22 11.29
N ILE A 332 -21.81 17.11 10.84
CA ILE A 332 -22.58 18.27 10.35
C ILE A 332 -22.75 19.32 11.44
N ALA A 333 -23.14 18.91 12.65
CA ALA A 333 -23.35 19.82 13.77
C ALA A 333 -22.04 20.49 14.20
N HIS A 334 -20.97 19.71 14.36
CA HIS A 334 -19.65 20.20 14.75
C HIS A 334 -19.11 21.18 13.69
N LYS A 335 -19.25 20.85 12.39
CA LYS A 335 -18.85 21.73 11.28
C LYS A 335 -19.59 23.05 11.30
N PHE A 336 -20.90 23.01 11.53
CA PHE A 336 -21.73 24.20 11.59
C PHE A 336 -21.37 25.10 12.80
N LEU A 337 -21.18 24.50 13.98
CA LEU A 337 -20.86 25.22 15.21
C LEU A 337 -19.44 25.83 15.18
N ASN A 338 -18.46 25.05 14.71
CA ASN A 338 -17.05 25.43 14.75
C ASN A 338 -16.53 26.07 13.46
N ARG A 339 -17.38 26.15 12.41
CA ARG A 339 -17.06 26.73 11.09
C ARG A 339 -15.82 26.11 10.45
N THR A 340 -15.74 24.78 10.50
CA THR A 340 -14.65 24.01 9.91
C THR A 340 -15.04 23.48 8.52
N GLU A 341 -14.10 22.82 7.86
CA GLU A 341 -14.26 22.26 6.52
C GLU A 341 -14.45 20.74 6.60
N TYR A 342 -15.09 20.11 5.62
CA TYR A 342 -15.25 18.65 5.60
C TYR A 342 -13.91 17.92 5.52
N ARG A 343 -12.89 18.49 4.88
CA ARG A 343 -11.52 17.93 4.87
C ARG A 343 -10.85 17.83 6.24
N ASP A 344 -11.34 18.56 7.24
CA ASP A 344 -10.81 18.50 8.62
C ASP A 344 -11.23 17.23 9.38
N TYR A 345 -12.14 16.45 8.81
CA TYR A 345 -12.73 15.27 9.45
C TYR A 345 -12.25 13.97 8.81
N ALA A 346 -11.89 13.02 9.67
CA ALA A 346 -11.66 11.64 9.27
C ALA A 346 -12.52 10.66 10.05
N ILE A 347 -13.03 9.64 9.36
CA ILE A 347 -13.72 8.49 9.94
C ILE A 347 -12.81 7.28 9.76
N LEU A 348 -12.35 6.72 10.89
CA LEU A 348 -11.44 5.60 10.94
C LEU A 348 -12.19 4.33 11.39
N TYR A 349 -11.95 3.24 10.68
CA TYR A 349 -12.54 1.92 10.97
C TYR A 349 -11.53 0.79 10.86
N ARG A 350 -11.82 -0.38 11.44
CA ARG A 350 -10.91 -1.53 11.39
C ARG A 350 -10.92 -2.22 10.03
N GLY A 351 -12.09 -2.36 9.41
CA GLY A 351 -12.28 -3.09 8.15
C GLY A 351 -13.16 -2.36 7.14
N ASN A 352 -12.84 -2.52 5.85
CA ASN A 352 -13.57 -1.85 4.75
C ASN A 352 -15.07 -2.16 4.69
N HIS A 353 -15.52 -3.28 5.27
CA HIS A 353 -16.95 -3.60 5.31
C HIS A 353 -17.77 -2.55 6.08
N GLN A 354 -17.15 -1.84 7.04
CA GLN A 354 -17.79 -0.81 7.85
C GLN A 354 -18.04 0.49 7.05
N SER A 355 -17.31 0.74 5.96
CA SER A 355 -17.45 1.99 5.19
C SER A 355 -18.82 2.14 4.56
N ARG A 356 -19.43 1.04 4.09
CA ARG A 356 -20.65 1.06 3.26
C ARG A 356 -21.82 1.80 3.91
N LEU A 357 -22.04 1.61 5.21
CA LEU A 357 -23.13 2.27 5.94
C LEU A 357 -22.84 3.76 6.15
N ILE A 358 -21.58 4.11 6.41
CA ILE A 358 -21.12 5.50 6.52
C ILE A 358 -21.28 6.22 5.19
N GLU A 359 -20.80 5.62 4.09
CA GLU A 359 -20.93 6.15 2.72
C GLU A 359 -22.39 6.41 2.37
N LYS A 360 -23.30 5.47 2.69
CA LYS A 360 -24.75 5.63 2.51
C LYS A 360 -25.27 6.84 3.30
N SER A 361 -24.92 6.97 4.57
CA SER A 361 -25.40 8.07 5.44
C SER A 361 -24.88 9.44 4.99
N LEU A 362 -23.59 9.54 4.65
CA LEU A 362 -22.98 10.77 4.12
C LEU A 362 -23.62 11.18 2.79
N THR A 363 -23.83 10.22 1.87
CA THR A 363 -24.48 10.47 0.57
C THR A 363 -25.91 10.99 0.76
N GLN A 364 -26.70 10.37 1.64
CA GLN A 364 -28.08 10.79 1.93
C GLN A 364 -28.15 12.22 2.48
N ASN A 365 -27.17 12.62 3.27
CA ASN A 365 -27.06 13.96 3.84
C ASN A 365 -26.27 14.95 2.96
N ARG A 366 -25.93 14.56 1.72
CA ARG A 366 -25.16 15.37 0.76
C ARG A 366 -23.82 15.86 1.31
N VAL A 367 -23.19 15.06 2.16
CA VAL A 367 -21.84 15.32 2.67
C VAL A 367 -20.83 14.71 1.70
N PRO A 368 -19.93 15.52 1.11
CA PRO A 368 -18.88 15.01 0.25
C PRO A 368 -17.89 14.15 1.05
N TYR A 369 -17.48 13.02 0.49
CA TYR A 369 -16.56 12.10 1.15
C TYR A 369 -15.60 11.47 0.15
N LYS A 370 -14.46 11.01 0.67
CA LYS A 370 -13.42 10.31 -0.08
C LYS A 370 -13.05 9.03 0.62
N LEU A 371 -13.08 7.91 -0.11
CA LEU A 371 -12.63 6.62 0.39
C LEU A 371 -11.14 6.45 0.05
N SER A 372 -10.27 6.38 1.07
CA SER A 372 -8.86 6.06 0.87
C SER A 372 -8.67 4.56 0.71
N GLY A 373 -7.87 4.14 -0.26
CA GLY A 373 -7.66 2.71 -0.57
C GLY A 373 -8.72 2.06 -1.48
N GLY A 374 -9.53 2.84 -2.20
CA GLY A 374 -10.36 2.33 -3.30
C GLY A 374 -9.51 1.79 -4.46
N THR A 375 -10.03 0.86 -5.26
CA THR A 375 -9.33 0.36 -6.45
C THR A 375 -9.29 1.45 -7.53
N SER A 376 -8.08 1.88 -7.92
CA SER A 376 -7.88 2.75 -9.09
C SER A 376 -8.57 2.14 -10.32
N PHE A 377 -9.08 3.00 -11.21
CA PHE A 377 -9.69 2.57 -12.47
C PHE A 377 -8.75 1.65 -13.27
N PHE A 378 -7.48 2.04 -13.39
CA PHE A 378 -6.46 1.25 -14.08
C PHE A 378 -5.99 0.00 -13.31
N ALA A 379 -6.35 -0.11 -12.02
CA ALA A 379 -6.06 -1.31 -11.23
C ALA A 379 -7.09 -2.44 -11.45
N ARG A 380 -8.22 -2.14 -12.11
CA ARG A 380 -9.28 -3.13 -12.38
C ARG A 380 -8.81 -4.17 -13.39
N ALA A 381 -9.17 -5.43 -13.18
CA ALA A 381 -8.69 -6.55 -13.98
C ALA A 381 -9.04 -6.38 -15.46
N GLU A 382 -10.27 -5.99 -15.77
CA GLU A 382 -10.72 -5.77 -17.15
C GLU A 382 -9.98 -4.65 -17.86
N ILE A 383 -9.59 -3.60 -17.13
CA ILE A 383 -8.82 -2.49 -17.70
C ILE A 383 -7.38 -2.92 -17.97
N LYS A 384 -6.77 -3.66 -17.05
CA LYS A 384 -5.42 -4.20 -17.23
C LYS A 384 -5.33 -5.19 -18.39
N ASP A 385 -6.34 -6.02 -18.59
CA ASP A 385 -6.37 -6.98 -19.70
C ASP A 385 -6.34 -6.25 -21.05
N ILE A 386 -7.26 -5.29 -21.25
CA ILE A 386 -7.31 -4.50 -22.48
C ILE A 386 -6.03 -3.67 -22.65
N MET A 387 -5.53 -3.04 -21.58
CA MET A 387 -4.26 -2.30 -21.64
C MET A 387 -3.07 -3.20 -21.99
N ALA A 388 -3.06 -4.46 -21.56
CA ALA A 388 -2.01 -5.40 -21.92
C ALA A 388 -2.08 -5.79 -23.40
N TYR A 389 -3.26 -6.00 -23.98
CA TYR A 389 -3.40 -6.17 -25.43
C TYR A 389 -2.84 -4.97 -26.19
N LEU A 390 -3.25 -3.75 -25.82
CA LEU A 390 -2.79 -2.52 -26.46
C LEU A 390 -1.26 -2.34 -26.34
N ARG A 391 -0.68 -2.72 -25.19
CA ARG A 391 0.78 -2.68 -24.98
C ARG A 391 1.52 -3.63 -25.90
N VAL A 392 1.05 -4.87 -26.07
CA VAL A 392 1.68 -5.83 -26.99
C VAL A 392 1.57 -5.37 -28.44
N LEU A 393 0.43 -4.78 -28.84
CA LEU A 393 0.26 -4.23 -30.19
C LEU A 393 1.30 -3.14 -30.52
N VAL A 394 1.61 -2.25 -29.57
CA VAL A 394 2.56 -1.15 -29.79
C VAL A 394 4.01 -1.49 -29.42
N ASN A 395 4.20 -2.55 -28.62
CA ASN A 395 5.49 -3.04 -28.15
C ASN A 395 5.45 -4.58 -27.99
N PRO A 396 5.74 -5.34 -29.05
CA PRO A 396 5.73 -6.80 -29.01
C PRO A 396 6.75 -7.42 -28.05
N ASP A 397 7.76 -6.66 -27.62
CA ASP A 397 8.77 -7.10 -26.64
C ASP A 397 8.29 -7.01 -25.19
N ASP A 398 7.04 -6.64 -24.96
CA ASP A 398 6.43 -6.56 -23.63
C ASP A 398 5.98 -7.95 -23.11
N ASP A 399 6.95 -8.75 -22.65
CA ASP A 399 6.71 -10.10 -22.12
C ASP A 399 5.68 -10.09 -20.97
N ASN A 400 5.59 -9.01 -20.19
CA ASN A 400 4.64 -8.90 -19.08
C ASN A 400 3.20 -8.79 -19.60
N ALA A 401 2.99 -7.89 -20.56
CA ALA A 401 1.70 -7.73 -21.20
C ALA A 401 1.30 -9.01 -21.96
N PHE A 402 2.24 -9.65 -22.66
CA PHE A 402 2.02 -10.91 -23.38
C PHE A 402 1.55 -12.04 -22.46
N LEU A 403 2.25 -12.27 -21.35
CA LEU A 403 1.90 -13.31 -20.37
C LEU A 403 0.50 -13.12 -19.79
N ARG A 404 0.05 -11.88 -19.61
CA ARG A 404 -1.29 -11.57 -19.10
C ARG A 404 -2.40 -11.96 -20.09
N ILE A 405 -2.19 -11.72 -21.39
CA ILE A 405 -3.24 -11.83 -22.40
C ILE A 405 -3.25 -13.15 -23.17
N VAL A 406 -2.14 -13.88 -23.20
CA VAL A 406 -1.96 -15.07 -24.05
C VAL A 406 -3.06 -16.11 -23.83
N ASN A 407 -3.52 -16.28 -22.59
CA ASN A 407 -4.61 -17.19 -22.23
C ASN A 407 -5.84 -16.47 -21.63
N THR A 408 -5.94 -15.15 -21.85
CA THR A 408 -7.07 -14.33 -21.36
C THR A 408 -7.72 -13.59 -22.54
N PRO A 409 -8.87 -14.02 -23.07
CA PRO A 409 -9.67 -15.20 -22.68
C PRO A 409 -9.00 -16.56 -22.99
N LYS A 410 -9.54 -17.65 -22.43
CA LYS A 410 -8.93 -19.00 -22.53
C LYS A 410 -8.74 -19.46 -23.98
N ARG A 411 -7.53 -19.92 -24.31
CA ARG A 411 -7.13 -20.42 -25.65
C ARG A 411 -6.37 -21.75 -25.61
N GLU A 412 -6.46 -22.45 -24.48
CA GLU A 412 -5.72 -23.70 -24.23
C GLU A 412 -4.18 -23.54 -24.32
N ILE A 413 -3.68 -22.31 -24.12
CA ILE A 413 -2.24 -22.03 -24.03
C ILE A 413 -1.85 -22.09 -22.55
N GLY A 414 -1.74 -23.32 -22.02
CA GLY A 414 -1.51 -23.55 -20.60
C GLY A 414 -0.05 -23.33 -20.13
N PRO A 415 0.21 -23.45 -18.80
CA PRO A 415 1.51 -23.21 -18.21
C PRO A 415 2.66 -24.02 -18.82
N ALA A 416 2.41 -25.28 -19.20
CA ALA A 416 3.44 -26.13 -19.82
C ALA A 416 3.88 -25.62 -21.21
N THR A 417 2.96 -25.05 -21.98
CA THR A 417 3.25 -24.43 -23.29
C THR A 417 4.10 -23.17 -23.08
N LEU A 418 3.70 -22.33 -22.12
CA LEU A 418 4.41 -21.10 -21.80
C LEU A 418 5.76 -21.35 -21.15
N GLU A 419 5.92 -22.42 -20.35
CA GLU A 419 7.21 -22.83 -19.76
C GLU A 419 8.23 -23.14 -20.86
N LYS A 420 7.80 -23.92 -21.87
CA LYS A 420 8.63 -24.28 -23.03
C LYS A 420 8.97 -23.07 -23.90
N LEU A 421 7.98 -22.23 -24.19
CA LEU A 421 8.19 -20.98 -24.93
C LEU A 421 9.17 -20.05 -24.19
N GLY A 422 8.98 -19.87 -22.89
CA GLY A 422 9.83 -19.02 -22.04
C GLY A 422 11.25 -19.54 -21.93
N SER A 423 11.42 -20.84 -21.70
CA SER A 423 12.74 -21.48 -21.68
C SER A 423 13.49 -21.29 -23.00
N TYR A 424 12.79 -21.47 -24.13
CA TYR A 424 13.36 -21.24 -25.46
C TYR A 424 13.69 -19.76 -25.69
N ALA A 425 12.78 -18.84 -25.36
CA ALA A 425 12.98 -17.41 -25.50
C ALA A 425 14.18 -16.91 -24.67
N ASN A 426 14.36 -17.45 -23.45
CA ASN A 426 15.49 -17.15 -22.59
C ASN A 426 16.82 -17.65 -23.18
N MET A 427 16.85 -18.89 -23.68
CA MET A 427 18.02 -19.45 -24.38
C MET A 427 18.43 -18.59 -25.58
N ARG A 428 17.45 -18.06 -26.33
CA ARG A 428 17.68 -17.24 -27.52
C ARG A 428 17.89 -15.75 -27.24
N GLY A 429 17.64 -15.31 -26.01
CA GLY A 429 17.70 -13.90 -25.64
C GLY A 429 16.65 -13.03 -26.34
N LYS A 430 15.47 -13.58 -26.65
CA LYS A 430 14.37 -12.91 -27.36
C LYS A 430 13.12 -12.75 -26.48
N SER A 431 12.19 -11.88 -26.88
CA SER A 431 10.85 -11.81 -26.25
C SER A 431 10.03 -13.07 -26.55
N LEU A 432 9.04 -13.35 -25.72
CA LEU A 432 8.10 -14.47 -25.87
C LEU A 432 7.34 -14.37 -27.20
N PHE A 433 6.88 -13.17 -27.53
CA PHE A 433 6.19 -12.91 -28.79
C PHE A 433 7.11 -13.18 -30.00
N THR A 434 8.33 -12.64 -30.01
CA THR A 434 9.26 -12.90 -31.13
C THR A 434 9.65 -14.38 -31.21
N ALA A 435 9.81 -15.03 -30.07
CA ALA A 435 10.17 -16.45 -30.00
C ALA A 435 9.07 -17.37 -30.56
N SER A 436 7.79 -16.97 -30.51
CA SER A 436 6.68 -17.79 -31.04
C SER A 436 6.77 -18.03 -32.55
N PHE A 437 7.44 -17.14 -33.28
CA PHE A 437 7.61 -17.23 -34.74
C PHE A 437 8.91 -17.94 -35.18
N GLU A 438 9.82 -18.27 -34.25
CA GLU A 438 11.07 -18.94 -34.64
C GLU A 438 10.82 -20.41 -34.98
N LEU A 439 11.34 -20.86 -36.14
CA LEU A 439 11.31 -22.28 -36.54
C LEU A 439 11.95 -23.20 -35.49
N GLY A 440 12.96 -22.72 -34.78
CA GLY A 440 13.64 -23.50 -33.72
C GLY A 440 12.74 -23.86 -32.54
N LEU A 441 11.64 -23.13 -32.31
CA LEU A 441 10.69 -23.43 -31.24
C LEU A 441 10.04 -24.80 -31.42
N GLU A 442 9.85 -25.26 -32.66
CA GLU A 442 9.19 -26.55 -32.98
C GLU A 442 9.93 -27.76 -32.39
N GLN A 443 11.23 -27.63 -32.12
CA GLN A 443 12.03 -28.66 -31.47
C GLN A 443 11.72 -28.81 -29.97
N HIS A 444 11.15 -27.77 -29.35
CA HIS A 444 10.86 -27.71 -27.92
C HIS A 444 9.36 -27.79 -27.62
N LEU A 445 8.53 -27.23 -28.49
CA LEU A 445 7.07 -27.16 -28.36
C LEU A 445 6.40 -27.65 -29.64
N SER A 446 5.49 -28.62 -29.52
CA SER A 446 4.76 -29.22 -30.65
C SER A 446 3.31 -29.53 -30.29
N GLY A 447 2.51 -29.83 -31.32
CA GLY A 447 1.08 -30.15 -31.19
C GLY A 447 0.20 -28.94 -30.88
N ARG A 448 -0.98 -29.18 -30.30
CA ARG A 448 -2.03 -28.14 -30.12
C ARG A 448 -1.56 -26.88 -29.43
N GLY A 449 -0.64 -26.99 -28.46
CA GLY A 449 -0.11 -25.83 -27.75
C GLY A 449 0.67 -24.88 -28.67
N LEU A 450 1.41 -25.43 -29.65
CA LEU A 450 2.10 -24.63 -30.67
C LEU A 450 1.10 -24.00 -31.65
N ASP A 451 0.12 -24.79 -32.11
CA ASP A 451 -0.88 -24.34 -33.09
C ASP A 451 -1.71 -23.18 -32.54
N ASN A 452 -2.19 -23.30 -31.30
CA ASN A 452 -2.96 -22.25 -30.64
C ASN A 452 -2.11 -21.01 -30.36
N LEU A 453 -0.84 -21.19 -29.98
CA LEU A 453 0.09 -20.08 -29.78
C LEU A 453 0.31 -19.31 -31.08
N ARG A 454 0.55 -20.01 -32.20
CA ARG A 454 0.75 -19.39 -33.52
C ARG A 454 -0.49 -18.67 -33.99
N CYS A 455 -1.65 -19.31 -33.91
CA CYS A 455 -2.93 -18.71 -34.26
C CYS A 455 -3.15 -17.38 -33.50
N PHE A 456 -2.86 -17.38 -32.20
CA PHE A 456 -2.94 -16.17 -31.38
C PHE A 456 -1.94 -15.09 -31.80
N THR A 457 -0.67 -15.43 -31.98
CA THR A 457 0.35 -14.43 -32.30
C THR A 457 0.21 -13.89 -33.72
N GLU A 458 -0.21 -14.71 -34.68
CA GLU A 458 -0.52 -14.27 -36.05
C GLU A 458 -1.74 -13.34 -36.09
N TRP A 459 -2.79 -13.64 -35.32
CA TRP A 459 -3.93 -12.74 -35.17
C TRP A 459 -3.51 -11.39 -34.56
N LEU A 460 -2.65 -11.38 -33.54
CA LEU A 460 -2.11 -10.14 -32.97
C LEU A 460 -1.33 -9.32 -34.00
N VAL A 461 -0.51 -9.96 -34.85
CA VAL A 461 0.19 -9.28 -35.95
C VAL A 461 -0.80 -8.64 -36.92
N ALA A 462 -1.86 -9.36 -37.31
CA ALA A 462 -2.88 -8.82 -38.21
C ALA A 462 -3.61 -7.60 -37.61
N ILE A 463 -3.92 -7.62 -36.31
CA ILE A 463 -4.51 -6.46 -35.62
C ILE A 463 -3.52 -5.29 -35.55
N ALA A 464 -2.24 -5.55 -35.26
CA ALA A 464 -1.21 -4.52 -35.20
C ALA A 464 -1.00 -3.85 -36.56
N ASP A 465 -0.92 -4.64 -37.64
CA ASP A 465 -0.81 -4.12 -39.01
C ASP A 465 -2.02 -3.27 -39.40
N ASN A 466 -3.24 -3.70 -39.03
CA ASN A 466 -4.46 -2.93 -39.25
C ASN A 466 -4.51 -1.63 -38.42
N ALA A 467 -3.92 -1.63 -37.23
CA ALA A 467 -3.85 -0.44 -36.38
C ALA A 467 -2.83 0.59 -36.90
N GLU A 468 -1.76 0.15 -37.57
CA GLU A 468 -0.73 1.06 -38.11
C GLU A 468 -1.08 1.54 -39.53
N ARG A 469 -1.60 0.66 -40.39
CA ARG A 469 -1.82 0.94 -41.82
C ARG A 469 -3.28 1.11 -42.22
N GLY A 470 -4.20 0.68 -41.36
CA GLY A 470 -5.64 0.73 -41.59
C GLY A 470 -6.33 1.78 -40.73
N ASN A 471 -7.53 1.47 -40.25
CA ASN A 471 -8.26 2.32 -39.33
C ASN A 471 -7.96 1.90 -37.88
N THR A 472 -7.20 2.73 -37.16
CA THR A 472 -6.79 2.49 -35.77
C THR A 472 -7.97 2.25 -34.84
N VAL A 473 -9.05 3.02 -34.97
CA VAL A 473 -10.25 2.90 -34.13
C VAL A 473 -10.94 1.57 -34.38
N GLU A 474 -11.11 1.17 -35.64
CA GLU A 474 -11.69 -0.13 -35.98
C GLU A 474 -10.78 -1.29 -35.58
N ALA A 475 -9.45 -1.15 -35.62
CA ALA A 475 -8.53 -2.18 -35.15
C ALA A 475 -8.66 -2.41 -33.62
N VAL A 476 -8.76 -1.33 -32.83
CA VAL A 476 -9.01 -1.42 -31.38
C VAL A 476 -10.39 -1.98 -31.08
N ARG A 477 -11.41 -1.65 -31.88
CA ARG A 477 -12.75 -2.24 -31.75
C ARG A 477 -12.76 -3.72 -32.09
N ALA A 478 -12.12 -4.10 -33.20
CA ALA A 478 -11.97 -5.47 -33.65
C ALA A 478 -11.26 -6.31 -32.59
N LEU A 479 -10.22 -5.79 -31.94
CA LEU A 479 -9.54 -6.44 -30.83
C LEU A 479 -10.54 -6.94 -29.76
N VAL A 480 -11.38 -6.06 -29.21
CA VAL A 480 -12.32 -6.41 -28.12
C VAL A 480 -13.39 -7.39 -28.59
N ARG A 481 -13.87 -7.21 -29.83
CA ARG A 481 -14.90 -8.07 -30.45
C ARG A 481 -14.35 -9.46 -30.74
N ASP A 482 -13.21 -9.55 -31.39
CA ASP A 482 -12.63 -10.80 -31.90
C ASP A 482 -12.20 -11.72 -30.76
N ILE A 483 -11.73 -11.17 -29.63
CA ILE A 483 -11.46 -11.97 -28.43
C ILE A 483 -12.72 -12.36 -27.65
N ARG A 484 -13.91 -11.89 -28.05
CA ARG A 484 -15.19 -12.10 -27.36
C ARG A 484 -15.11 -11.75 -25.87
N TYR A 485 -14.52 -10.59 -25.56
CA TYR A 485 -14.20 -10.22 -24.17
C TYR A 485 -15.46 -10.07 -23.30
N GLU A 486 -16.57 -9.62 -23.89
CA GLU A 486 -17.84 -9.50 -23.18
C GLU A 486 -18.31 -10.86 -22.65
N ASP A 487 -18.34 -11.89 -23.50
CA ASP A 487 -18.71 -13.25 -23.10
C ASP A 487 -17.81 -13.76 -21.96
N TRP A 488 -16.50 -13.52 -22.09
CA TRP A 488 -15.52 -13.84 -21.05
C TRP A 488 -15.80 -13.14 -19.71
N LEU A 489 -16.24 -11.88 -19.74
CA LEU A 489 -16.62 -11.16 -18.53
C LEU A 489 -17.88 -11.75 -17.89
N TYR A 490 -18.86 -12.20 -18.68
CA TYR A 490 -20.05 -12.88 -18.16
C TYR A 490 -19.74 -14.24 -17.54
N GLU A 491 -18.79 -14.99 -18.11
CA GLU A 491 -18.36 -16.29 -17.57
C GLU A 491 -17.53 -16.17 -16.28
N THR A 492 -16.70 -15.13 -16.16
CA THR A 492 -15.74 -15.01 -15.06
C THR A 492 -16.21 -14.14 -13.89
N SER A 493 -17.23 -13.31 -14.11
CA SER A 493 -17.72 -12.40 -13.08
C SER A 493 -18.66 -13.12 -12.10
N ALA A 494 -18.71 -12.62 -10.86
CA ALA A 494 -19.56 -13.21 -9.81
C ALA A 494 -21.07 -13.10 -10.08
N SER A 495 -21.49 -12.16 -10.93
CA SER A 495 -22.88 -11.99 -11.33
C SER A 495 -22.98 -11.29 -12.69
N PRO A 496 -24.11 -11.43 -13.42
CA PRO A 496 -24.34 -10.71 -14.67
C PRO A 496 -24.21 -9.19 -14.52
N LYS A 497 -24.74 -8.63 -13.43
CA LYS A 497 -24.62 -7.19 -13.13
C LYS A 497 -23.17 -6.74 -12.90
N ALA A 498 -22.35 -7.60 -12.31
CA ALA A 498 -20.92 -7.33 -12.17
C ALA A 498 -20.21 -7.37 -13.53
N ALA A 499 -20.58 -8.31 -14.41
CA ALA A 499 -20.07 -8.38 -15.78
C ALA A 499 -20.44 -7.12 -16.58
N GLU A 500 -21.69 -6.67 -16.54
CA GLU A 500 -22.16 -5.42 -17.16
C GLU A 500 -21.36 -4.21 -16.68
N MET A 501 -21.08 -4.12 -15.37
CA MET A 501 -20.28 -3.02 -14.81
C MET A 501 -18.82 -3.07 -15.28
N ARG A 502 -18.23 -4.26 -15.39
CA ARG A 502 -16.86 -4.43 -15.93
C ARG A 502 -16.83 -4.06 -17.41
N MET A 503 -17.82 -4.49 -18.18
CA MET A 503 -17.93 -4.15 -19.60
C MET A 503 -18.13 -2.64 -19.80
N LYS A 504 -18.91 -2.00 -18.93
CA LYS A 504 -19.02 -0.53 -18.92
C LYS A 504 -17.65 0.15 -18.73
N ASN A 505 -16.81 -0.35 -17.84
CA ASN A 505 -15.46 0.19 -17.64
C ASN A 505 -14.61 0.06 -18.91
N VAL A 506 -14.71 -1.09 -19.61
CA VAL A 506 -14.03 -1.31 -20.90
C VAL A 506 -14.54 -0.31 -21.95
N SER A 507 -15.84 -0.07 -22.02
CA SER A 507 -16.44 0.94 -22.91
C SER A 507 -16.00 2.37 -22.56
N ASP A 508 -15.86 2.70 -21.28
CA ASP A 508 -15.34 4.00 -20.83
C ASP A 508 -13.87 4.18 -21.27
N LEU A 509 -13.02 3.16 -21.08
CA LEU A 509 -11.64 3.16 -21.55
C LEU A 509 -11.57 3.33 -23.07
N TYR A 510 -12.38 2.57 -23.81
CA TYR A 510 -12.46 2.68 -25.26
C TYR A 510 -12.86 4.08 -25.71
N SER A 511 -13.86 4.69 -25.06
CA SER A 511 -14.30 6.05 -25.37
C SER A 511 -13.18 7.07 -25.18
N TRP A 512 -12.35 6.91 -24.15
CA TRP A 512 -11.17 7.77 -23.95
C TRP A 512 -10.10 7.58 -25.02
N ILE A 513 -9.84 6.33 -25.42
CA ILE A 513 -8.89 6.02 -26.50
C ILE A 513 -9.38 6.65 -27.82
N VAL A 514 -10.65 6.49 -28.17
CA VAL A 514 -11.22 7.06 -29.40
C VAL A 514 -11.13 8.58 -29.40
N ALA A 515 -11.54 9.23 -28.31
CA ALA A 515 -11.46 10.69 -28.21
C ALA A 515 -10.02 11.23 -28.39
N ASP A 516 -9.02 10.46 -27.97
CA ASP A 516 -7.60 10.82 -28.15
C ASP A 516 -7.08 10.60 -29.58
N LEU A 517 -7.56 9.54 -30.23
CA LEU A 517 -7.19 9.21 -31.61
C LEU A 517 -7.86 10.19 -32.60
N GLU A 518 -9.12 10.56 -32.36
CA GLU A 518 -9.92 11.44 -33.23
C GLU A 518 -9.70 12.94 -32.96
N GLY A 519 -9.04 13.30 -31.84
CA GLY A 519 -8.71 14.70 -31.55
C GLY A 519 -9.92 15.56 -31.19
N ASP A 520 -10.89 15.01 -30.46
CA ASP A 520 -12.21 15.60 -30.18
C ASP A 520 -12.19 16.88 -29.27
N ASN A 521 -11.00 17.42 -28.99
CA ASN A 521 -10.79 18.66 -28.25
C ASN A 521 -10.17 19.74 -29.18
N PRO A 522 -10.69 20.98 -29.20
CA PRO A 522 -10.21 22.05 -30.09
C PRO A 522 -8.72 22.40 -29.94
N ASP A 523 -8.11 22.04 -28.80
CA ASP A 523 -6.71 22.31 -28.46
C ASP A 523 -5.79 21.06 -28.54
N GLN A 524 -6.27 19.90 -29.02
CA GLN A 524 -5.46 18.67 -29.09
C GLN A 524 -5.24 18.18 -30.53
N GLN A 525 -3.97 17.89 -30.85
CA GLN A 525 -3.60 17.19 -32.09
C GLN A 525 -3.99 15.71 -32.01
N GLU A 526 -4.33 15.13 -33.16
CA GLU A 526 -4.50 13.67 -33.34
C GLU A 526 -3.25 12.93 -32.81
N LYS A 527 -3.48 11.87 -32.04
CA LYS A 527 -2.41 11.06 -31.45
C LYS A 527 -2.34 9.69 -32.11
N THR A 528 -1.14 9.15 -32.23
CA THR A 528 -0.94 7.75 -32.62
C THR A 528 -1.34 6.81 -31.49
N LEU A 529 -1.69 5.55 -31.80
CA LEU A 529 -2.02 4.53 -30.79
C LEU A 529 -0.90 4.38 -29.74
N LYS A 530 0.35 4.47 -30.19
CA LYS A 530 1.54 4.40 -29.32
C LYS A 530 1.56 5.54 -28.29
N GLU A 531 1.26 6.76 -28.70
CA GLU A 531 1.19 7.92 -27.80
C GLU A 531 0.02 7.81 -26.82
N VAL A 532 -1.13 7.33 -27.27
CA VAL A 532 -2.30 7.08 -26.41
C VAL A 532 -1.98 6.05 -25.34
N VAL A 533 -1.41 4.90 -25.72
CA VAL A 533 -1.02 3.84 -24.77
C VAL A 533 0.04 4.33 -23.79
N GLN A 534 1.05 5.07 -24.26
CA GLN A 534 2.06 5.66 -23.38
C GLN A 534 1.44 6.62 -22.37
N ARG A 535 0.54 7.50 -22.82
CA ARG A 535 -0.14 8.46 -21.95
C ARG A 535 -1.05 7.78 -20.92
N LEU A 536 -1.83 6.79 -21.32
CA LEU A 536 -2.69 6.01 -20.41
C LEU A 536 -1.85 5.23 -19.39
N THR A 537 -0.70 4.69 -19.81
CA THR A 537 0.25 4.02 -18.92
C THR A 537 0.86 5.02 -17.91
N LEU A 538 1.19 6.24 -18.34
CA LEU A 538 1.64 7.30 -17.44
C LEU A 538 0.54 7.74 -16.47
N ARG A 539 -0.71 7.80 -16.93
CA ARG A 539 -1.86 8.16 -16.09
C ARG A 539 -2.12 7.11 -15.01
N ASP A 540 -2.03 5.81 -15.32
CA ASP A 540 -2.06 4.74 -14.31
C ASP A 540 -0.97 4.94 -13.24
N MET A 541 0.25 5.27 -13.66
CA MET A 541 1.35 5.55 -12.72
C MET A 541 1.11 6.78 -11.85
N MET A 542 0.42 7.81 -12.39
CA MET A 542 0.10 9.05 -11.68
C MET A 542 -1.10 8.91 -10.74
N GLU A 543 -2.19 8.25 -11.17
CA GLU A 543 -3.37 8.00 -10.35
C GLU A 543 -3.06 7.11 -9.13
N ARG A 544 -2.12 6.16 -9.26
CA ARG A 544 -1.59 5.41 -8.10
C ARG A 544 -0.80 6.28 -7.11
N GLY A 545 -0.44 7.51 -7.47
CA GLY A 545 0.32 8.46 -6.66
C GLY A 545 -0.45 9.71 -6.23
N GLU A 546 -1.64 9.98 -6.79
CA GLU A 546 -2.45 11.17 -6.53
C GLU A 546 -3.65 10.86 -5.62
N GLU A 547 -3.38 10.67 -4.32
CA GLU A 547 -4.42 10.79 -3.29
C GLU A 547 -4.57 12.24 -2.77
N ASN A 548 -3.76 13.18 -3.25
CA ASN A 548 -3.85 14.59 -2.85
C ASN A 548 -4.78 15.36 -3.81
N ASP A 549 -6.06 15.02 -3.75
CA ASP A 549 -7.08 15.94 -4.21
C ASP A 549 -7.42 16.83 -3.01
N ASP A 550 -7.16 18.13 -3.11
CA ASP A 550 -7.41 19.13 -2.03
C ASP A 550 -8.91 19.45 -1.91
N SER A 551 -9.77 18.49 -2.26
CA SER A 551 -11.21 18.62 -2.27
C SER A 551 -11.76 18.62 -0.84
N ASP A 552 -12.71 19.53 -0.59
CA ASP A 552 -13.38 19.65 0.70
C ASP A 552 -14.32 18.45 0.94
N ALA A 553 -13.78 17.35 1.44
CA ALA A 553 -14.49 16.09 1.63
C ALA A 553 -14.04 15.34 2.90
N VAL A 554 -14.98 14.68 3.57
CA VAL A 554 -14.70 13.83 4.74
C VAL A 554 -13.87 12.63 4.32
N GLN A 555 -12.80 12.34 5.07
CA GLN A 555 -11.88 11.26 4.73
C GLN A 555 -12.31 9.95 5.41
N LEU A 556 -12.65 8.93 4.62
CA LEU A 556 -12.99 7.59 5.12
C LEU A 556 -11.82 6.66 4.85
N MET A 557 -11.31 6.00 5.88
CA MET A 557 -10.20 5.08 5.72
C MET A 557 -10.09 4.05 6.84
N THR A 558 -9.36 2.97 6.57
CA THR A 558 -9.00 2.03 7.63
C THR A 558 -7.96 2.62 8.57
N LEU A 559 -7.89 2.12 9.81
CA LEU A 559 -6.82 2.45 10.75
C LEU A 559 -5.42 2.24 10.12
N HIS A 560 -5.24 1.18 9.32
CA HIS A 560 -4.00 0.91 8.59
C HIS A 560 -3.66 1.99 7.57
N ALA A 561 -4.66 2.43 6.79
CA ALA A 561 -4.48 3.48 5.77
C ALA A 561 -4.24 4.87 6.39
N SER A 562 -4.62 5.07 7.66
CA SER A 562 -4.41 6.33 8.38
C SER A 562 -2.95 6.58 8.79
N LYS A 563 -2.08 5.54 8.73
CA LYS A 563 -0.69 5.66 9.15
C LYS A 563 0.04 6.77 8.37
N GLY A 564 0.75 7.61 9.11
CA GLY A 564 1.44 8.79 8.55
C GLY A 564 0.56 10.03 8.36
N LEU A 565 -0.76 9.87 8.28
CA LEU A 565 -1.71 11.00 8.14
C LEU A 565 -2.01 11.66 9.49
N GLU A 566 -2.71 12.79 9.43
CA GLU A 566 -3.16 13.58 10.58
C GLU A 566 -4.40 14.39 10.21
N PHE A 567 -5.34 14.49 11.15
CA PHE A 567 -6.61 15.20 10.96
C PHE A 567 -6.95 16.02 12.21
N PRO A 568 -7.50 17.24 12.04
CA PRO A 568 -8.03 18.02 13.16
C PRO A 568 -9.01 17.23 14.03
N TYR A 569 -9.97 16.55 13.40
CA TYR A 569 -11.06 15.85 14.08
C TYR A 569 -11.18 14.41 13.58
N VAL A 570 -11.18 13.45 14.50
CA VAL A 570 -11.24 12.02 14.17
C VAL A 570 -12.42 11.35 14.86
N TYR A 571 -13.17 10.57 14.08
CA TYR A 571 -14.19 9.64 14.56
C TYR A 571 -13.70 8.21 14.36
N LEU A 572 -13.49 7.46 15.44
CA LEU A 572 -13.14 6.05 15.39
C LEU A 572 -14.39 5.22 15.66
N ILE A 573 -14.84 4.49 14.65
CA ILE A 573 -16.10 3.72 14.70
C ILE A 573 -15.86 2.24 14.99
N GLY A 574 -16.86 1.57 15.54
CA GLY A 574 -16.79 0.15 15.90
C GLY A 574 -15.75 -0.14 16.96
N ALA A 575 -15.65 0.69 18.01
CA ALA A 575 -14.79 0.45 19.18
C ALA A 575 -15.40 -0.64 20.09
N GLU A 576 -15.49 -1.85 19.56
CA GLU A 576 -16.20 -3.01 20.11
C GLU A 576 -15.27 -4.24 20.12
N GLU A 577 -15.37 -5.11 21.13
CA GLU A 577 -14.70 -6.42 21.09
C GLU A 577 -15.16 -7.24 19.89
N GLY A 578 -14.24 -7.94 19.24
CA GLY A 578 -14.47 -8.68 18.01
C GLY A 578 -14.31 -7.83 16.74
N ILE A 579 -14.42 -6.50 16.84
CA ILE A 579 -14.08 -5.56 15.75
C ILE A 579 -12.71 -4.92 16.00
N LEU A 580 -12.54 -4.23 17.13
CA LEU A 580 -11.27 -3.62 17.55
C LEU A 580 -11.13 -3.80 19.07
N PRO A 581 -10.40 -4.83 19.55
CA PRO A 581 -9.57 -5.75 18.76
C PRO A 581 -10.38 -6.72 17.88
N HIS A 582 -9.83 -7.06 16.72
CA HIS A 582 -10.42 -8.04 15.81
C HIS A 582 -10.44 -9.45 16.41
N GLN A 583 -11.52 -10.22 16.18
CA GLN A 583 -11.71 -11.56 16.76
C GLN A 583 -10.49 -12.49 16.55
N THR A 584 -9.96 -12.56 15.34
CA THR A 584 -8.77 -13.38 15.02
C THR A 584 -7.57 -13.04 15.91
N SER A 585 -7.32 -11.76 16.18
CA SER A 585 -6.19 -11.33 17.02
C SER A 585 -6.43 -11.64 18.50
N ILE A 586 -7.69 -11.75 18.93
CA ILE A 586 -8.05 -12.22 20.27
C ILE A 586 -7.74 -13.72 20.36
N ASP A 587 -8.20 -14.50 19.38
CA ASP A 587 -8.05 -15.95 19.35
C ASP A 587 -6.58 -16.39 19.24
N GLU A 588 -5.75 -15.61 18.54
CA GLU A 588 -4.31 -15.83 18.35
C GLU A 588 -3.43 -15.21 19.46
N GLU A 589 -4.04 -14.65 20.52
CA GLU A 589 -3.34 -13.93 21.61
C GLU A 589 -2.43 -12.77 21.12
N ASN A 590 -2.70 -12.21 19.95
CA ASN A 590 -1.94 -11.11 19.34
C ASN A 590 -2.63 -9.74 19.53
N VAL A 591 -3.20 -9.50 20.71
CA VAL A 591 -3.92 -8.26 21.04
C VAL A 591 -2.98 -7.05 21.04
N GLU A 592 -1.68 -7.26 21.25
CA GLU A 592 -0.66 -6.20 21.23
C GLU A 592 -0.60 -5.44 19.90
N GLU A 593 -0.79 -6.13 18.77
CA GLU A 593 -0.83 -5.49 17.46
C GLU A 593 -2.09 -4.65 17.26
N GLU A 594 -3.25 -5.16 17.65
CA GLU A 594 -4.50 -4.38 17.62
C GLU A 594 -4.43 -3.17 18.57
N ARG A 595 -3.68 -3.27 19.67
CA ARG A 595 -3.41 -2.13 20.56
C ARG A 595 -2.53 -1.07 19.90
N ARG A 596 -1.48 -1.48 19.16
CA ARG A 596 -0.70 -0.55 18.30
C ARG A 596 -1.58 0.09 17.24
N LEU A 597 -2.52 -0.66 16.67
CA LEU A 597 -3.47 -0.14 15.68
C LEU A 597 -4.40 0.93 16.29
N MET A 598 -4.94 0.70 17.49
CA MET A 598 -5.70 1.68 18.24
C MET A 598 -4.85 2.91 18.61
N TYR A 599 -3.61 2.71 19.07
CA TYR A 599 -2.66 3.79 19.33
C TYR A 599 -2.39 4.65 18.08
N VAL A 600 -2.21 4.03 16.91
CA VAL A 600 -2.06 4.76 15.64
C VAL A 600 -3.31 5.60 15.37
N GLY A 601 -4.51 5.03 15.52
CA GLY A 601 -5.79 5.72 15.37
C GLY A 601 -5.92 6.95 16.26
N ILE A 602 -5.63 6.81 17.56
CA ILE A 602 -5.67 7.92 18.53
C ILE A 602 -4.70 9.03 18.12
N THR A 603 -3.47 8.67 17.75
CA THR A 603 -2.41 9.64 17.39
C THR A 603 -2.58 10.28 16.00
N ARG A 604 -3.66 9.95 15.26
CA ARG A 604 -4.03 10.68 14.04
C ARG A 604 -4.78 11.97 14.35
N ALA A 605 -5.47 12.03 15.49
CA ALA A 605 -6.22 13.20 15.90
C ALA A 605 -5.30 14.32 16.40
N GLN A 606 -5.48 15.53 15.89
CA GLN A 606 -4.76 16.71 16.35
C GLN A 606 -5.50 17.41 17.50
N ARG A 607 -6.82 17.61 17.39
CA ARG A 607 -7.61 18.43 18.33
C ARG A 607 -8.64 17.64 19.12
N GLU A 608 -9.53 16.92 18.43
CA GLU A 608 -10.59 16.13 19.08
C GLU A 608 -10.65 14.70 18.52
N LEU A 609 -10.98 13.76 19.41
CA LEU A 609 -11.18 12.36 19.10
C LEU A 609 -12.49 11.89 19.71
N THR A 610 -13.31 11.23 18.88
CA THR A 610 -14.59 10.65 19.28
C THR A 610 -14.60 9.15 18.95
N PHE A 611 -14.96 8.32 19.92
CA PHE A 611 -15.18 6.89 19.75
C PHE A 611 -16.68 6.61 19.62
N MET A 612 -17.03 5.69 18.72
CA MET A 612 -18.39 5.18 18.58
C MET A 612 -18.45 3.71 19.01
N VAL A 613 -19.47 3.37 19.78
CA VAL A 613 -19.74 1.99 20.25
C VAL A 613 -21.20 1.66 20.01
N CYS A 614 -21.49 0.56 19.31
CA CYS A 614 -22.86 0.05 19.16
C CYS A 614 -23.27 -0.83 20.36
N LYS A 615 -24.53 -0.74 20.77
CA LYS A 615 -25.13 -1.64 21.78
C LYS A 615 -25.52 -3.00 21.20
N GLU A 616 -25.95 -3.00 19.95
CA GLU A 616 -26.33 -4.19 19.20
C GLU A 616 -25.70 -4.08 17.81
N ARG A 617 -25.29 -5.19 17.19
CA ARG A 617 -24.77 -5.17 15.81
C ARG A 617 -25.21 -6.40 15.06
N ARG A 618 -25.47 -6.27 13.76
CA ARG A 618 -25.67 -7.44 12.90
C ARG A 618 -24.34 -7.91 12.30
N GLN A 619 -23.94 -9.15 12.63
CA GLN A 619 -22.77 -9.81 12.04
C GLN A 619 -23.19 -11.17 11.47
N PHE A 620 -22.80 -11.45 10.22
CA PHE A 620 -23.14 -12.70 9.51
C PHE A 620 -24.63 -13.08 9.52
N GLY A 621 -25.51 -12.07 9.60
CA GLY A 621 -26.96 -12.26 9.62
C GLY A 621 -27.58 -12.35 11.01
N GLU A 622 -26.79 -12.55 12.06
CA GLU A 622 -27.21 -12.65 13.46
C GLU A 622 -27.07 -11.31 14.20
N LEU A 623 -27.96 -11.08 15.17
CA LEU A 623 -27.92 -9.91 16.05
C LEU A 623 -27.08 -10.25 17.29
N ILE A 624 -25.96 -9.57 17.46
CA ILE A 624 -25.08 -9.71 18.62
C ILE A 624 -25.14 -8.47 19.50
N LYS A 625 -24.87 -8.65 20.80
CA LYS A 625 -24.68 -7.55 21.76
C LYS A 625 -23.19 -7.44 22.07
N PRO A 626 -22.42 -6.65 21.30
CA PRO A 626 -21.00 -6.55 21.50
C PRO A 626 -20.70 -5.90 22.85
N THR A 627 -19.62 -6.34 23.49
CA THR A 627 -19.01 -5.60 24.60
C THR A 627 -18.15 -4.47 24.02
N GLN A 628 -18.04 -3.37 24.76
CA GLN A 628 -17.12 -2.29 24.37
C GLN A 628 -15.69 -2.81 24.27
N SER A 629 -14.90 -2.22 23.38
CA SER A 629 -13.48 -2.54 23.26
C SER A 629 -12.76 -2.41 24.60
N ARG A 630 -11.97 -3.41 24.99
CA ARG A 630 -11.08 -3.33 26.16
C ARG A 630 -10.16 -2.12 26.10
N PHE A 631 -9.83 -1.65 24.90
CA PHE A 631 -8.96 -0.47 24.74
C PHE A 631 -9.60 0.79 25.31
N LEU A 632 -10.93 0.90 25.36
CA LEU A 632 -11.60 2.03 26.02
C LEU A 632 -11.47 1.96 27.55
N ASP A 633 -11.39 0.76 28.12
CA ASP A 633 -11.16 0.56 29.56
C ASP A 633 -9.70 0.84 29.95
N GLU A 634 -8.76 0.54 29.04
CA GLU A 634 -7.33 0.81 29.18
C GLU A 634 -6.98 2.31 29.09
N LEU A 635 -7.90 3.17 28.65
CA LEU A 635 -7.70 4.63 28.58
C LEU A 635 -7.88 5.33 29.94
N PRO A 636 -7.28 6.54 30.12
CA PRO A 636 -7.51 7.36 31.31
C PRO A 636 -8.98 7.78 31.41
N GLN A 637 -9.72 7.18 32.35
CA GLN A 637 -11.16 7.41 32.50
C GLN A 637 -11.53 8.86 32.84
N GLU A 638 -10.60 9.61 33.46
CA GLU A 638 -10.79 11.04 33.75
C GLU A 638 -10.81 11.93 32.50
N ASP A 639 -10.16 11.48 31.42
CA ASP A 639 -10.08 12.18 30.13
C ASP A 639 -11.16 11.75 29.15
N LEU A 640 -11.91 10.69 29.48
CA LEU A 640 -13.05 10.22 28.72
C LEU A 640 -14.33 10.94 29.15
N GLU A 641 -15.14 11.29 28.16
CA GLU A 641 -16.51 11.75 28.34
C GLU A 641 -17.47 10.73 27.71
N TRP A 642 -18.00 9.84 28.54
CA TRP A 642 -19.03 8.89 28.14
C TRP A 642 -20.37 9.61 27.98
N GLU A 643 -21.05 9.38 26.84
CA GLU A 643 -22.43 9.81 26.66
C GLU A 643 -23.34 9.01 27.62
N MET A 644 -23.42 9.49 28.86
CA MET A 644 -24.32 8.90 29.85
C MET A 644 -25.75 8.98 29.32
N LYS A 645 -26.55 7.93 29.54
CA LYS A 645 -28.02 8.04 29.48
C LYS A 645 -28.40 9.29 30.26
N LYS A 646 -28.86 10.33 29.56
CA LYS A 646 -29.15 11.66 30.13
C LYS A 646 -29.71 11.51 31.55
N LYS A 647 -28.98 12.02 32.56
CA LYS A 647 -29.66 12.45 33.78
C LYS A 647 -30.73 13.45 33.32
N PRO A 648 -31.99 13.36 33.80
CA PRO A 648 -33.02 14.30 33.39
C PRO A 648 -32.51 15.71 33.66
N VAL A 649 -32.28 16.46 32.58
CA VAL A 649 -31.80 17.85 32.63
C VAL A 649 -32.82 18.62 33.45
N THR A 650 -32.38 19.24 34.54
CA THR A 650 -33.25 20.06 35.39
C THR A 650 -33.81 21.22 34.56
N GLN A 651 -35.00 21.69 34.93
CA GLN A 651 -35.70 22.74 34.19
C GLN A 651 -34.85 24.01 34.04
N GLU A 652 -34.02 24.30 35.03
CA GLU A 652 -33.06 25.41 35.05
C GLU A 652 -31.94 25.28 34.00
N GLU A 653 -31.31 24.11 33.86
CA GLU A 653 -30.28 23.87 32.83
C GLU A 653 -30.86 23.95 31.42
N ARG A 654 -32.12 23.51 31.25
CA ARG A 654 -32.86 23.64 29.98
C ARG A 654 -33.14 25.10 29.63
N MET A 655 -33.52 25.92 30.63
CA MET A 655 -33.72 27.35 30.44
C MET A 655 -32.41 28.08 30.16
N ALA A 656 -31.32 27.72 30.85
CA ALA A 656 -29.99 28.31 30.62
C ALA A 656 -29.44 27.98 29.23
N LYS A 657 -29.53 26.73 28.78
CA LYS A 657 -29.16 26.34 27.40
C LYS A 657 -30.06 27.00 26.36
N GLY A 658 -31.36 27.11 26.61
CA GLY A 658 -32.31 27.80 25.73
C GLY A 658 -31.98 29.29 25.60
N GLN A 659 -31.66 29.97 26.70
CA GLN A 659 -31.27 31.37 26.70
C GLN A 659 -29.94 31.60 25.99
N ALA A 660 -28.94 30.73 26.20
CA ALA A 660 -27.66 30.79 25.50
C ALA A 660 -27.82 30.56 23.97
N HIS A 661 -28.70 29.64 23.59
CA HIS A 661 -29.00 29.37 22.17
C HIS A 661 -29.72 30.55 21.50
N ILE A 662 -30.69 31.16 22.19
CA ILE A 662 -31.37 32.37 21.72
C ILE A 662 -30.41 33.55 21.64
N ALA A 663 -29.47 33.68 22.58
CA ALA A 663 -28.44 34.72 22.55
C ALA A 663 -27.51 34.57 21.34
N ASN A 664 -27.08 33.35 21.02
CA ASN A 664 -26.26 33.07 19.84
C ASN A 664 -27.02 33.30 18.52
N LEU A 665 -28.29 32.91 18.44
CA LEU A 665 -29.15 33.22 17.29
C LEU A 665 -29.34 34.73 17.11
N ARG A 666 -29.59 35.48 18.19
CA ARG A 666 -29.68 36.94 18.16
C ARG A 666 -28.38 37.61 17.72
N ALA A 667 -27.21 37.04 18.07
CA ALA A 667 -25.92 37.52 17.61
C ALA A 667 -25.69 37.24 16.11
N MET A 668 -26.25 36.15 15.57
CA MET A 668 -26.22 35.86 14.13
C MET A 668 -27.08 36.80 13.29
N PHE A 669 -28.25 37.21 13.79
CA PHE A 669 -29.17 38.11 13.08
C PHE A 669 -28.88 39.61 13.27
N LYS A 670 -27.82 39.97 14.01
CA LYS A 670 -27.38 41.36 14.24
C LYS A 670 -26.19 41.79 13.36
N LYS A 671 -25.89 41.06 12.28
CA LYS A 671 -24.96 41.50 11.24
C LYS A 671 -25.68 41.93 9.99
#